data_AF-A0A8H3EYI1-F1
#
_entry.id   AF-A0A8H3EYI1-F1
#
_cell.length_a   1.000
_cell.length_b   1.000
_cell.length_c   1.000
_cell.angle_alpha   90.00
_cell.angle_beta   90.00
_cell.angle_gamma   90.00
#
_symmetry.space_group_name_H-M   'P 1'
#
loop_
_entity.id
_entity.type
_entity.pdbx_description
1 polymer ?
#
loop_
_entity_poly.entity_id
_entity_poly.type
_entity_poly.pdbx_seq_one_letter_code
_entity_poly.pdbx_strand_id
1 'polypeptide(L)'
;MTDPDEYADHVDNGGFTMPMIATTLNNTNILRQKFGVDPSTDFTNIASNIRIERDANNDIILEYRGMLGSIVVKQADVVLNTFPLNYQTDYTAVDGLKDLDYYAAKQTLNGPGMTYAIFSIVAAAVDVAGCSSFTYQQYSEKPYARAPWFQFSEQLNDNFGTNGGKITLSSSVRHPPSSKSALGTHPAFPFLTGHGGANQITVFGYLGLRLTYDSALHINPSLPPQISKLKYRTFYWQGFPISATSNQSHTTLTRLTTPLATCNSSFISIDIPILVGHFGSYTQYMLPPAGSTVVPNRNVSSYTSTKANIAQCLPAKSPDAIVPGQLAIAAVDGAPSTKWQPASDTAATITITLGDQYSPVTSLYFDWAQAPPFEFTAWFHNSSTFDDTTATLVTQQSRVSISNPYDASKADDIVPYMGNTTNVTLTPNVWSGKFARLSITGNQNGLGDGLGATVAEWAVVVDNGSQNITSRTATSNAPTATRSNANTSTSYQSLASSSPATVTNVPATIVSAAPSPSPNAAVIMYREDSCDDASCDSTAHIYAIKPGDTVNVCSNPKSIGSINYPNLDLTKDFDLKSSAFSIGGLTNCVFYGQNLPLPLVGENVGVLECAAMPPLPSIPCDVPAAQSTSCTSSHDLDADDWTPIAYCEWVAVVG
;
A
#
# COMPACT_ATOMS: atom_id res chain seq x y z
N MET A 1 -8.56 23.21 -20.30
CA MET A 1 -9.28 22.28 -19.39
C MET A 1 -8.33 21.86 -18.27
N THR A 2 -8.82 21.15 -17.27
CA THR A 2 -8.02 20.55 -16.20
C THR A 2 -8.43 19.09 -16.17
N ASP A 3 -7.49 18.17 -16.42
CA ASP A 3 -7.72 16.73 -16.31
C ASP A 3 -7.44 16.31 -14.84
N PRO A 4 -7.56 15.02 -14.45
CA PRO A 4 -7.29 14.59 -13.08
C PRO A 4 -5.93 15.01 -12.51
N ASP A 5 -4.86 15.09 -13.31
CA ASP A 5 -3.62 15.71 -12.87
C ASP A 5 -3.76 17.24 -12.78
N GLU A 6 -4.14 17.72 -11.60
CA GLU A 6 -4.34 19.16 -11.35
C GLU A 6 -3.04 19.99 -11.32
N TYR A 7 -1.86 19.38 -11.49
CA TYR A 7 -0.64 20.16 -11.76
C TYR A 7 -0.63 20.69 -13.20
N ALA A 8 -1.35 20.05 -14.12
CA ALA A 8 -1.54 20.48 -15.50
C ALA A 8 -2.91 21.17 -15.68
N ASP A 9 -2.97 22.48 -15.40
CA ASP A 9 -4.19 23.27 -15.52
C ASP A 9 -4.20 24.16 -16.78
N HIS A 10 -5.39 24.46 -17.30
CA HIS A 10 -5.63 25.22 -18.52
C HIS A 10 -4.96 24.64 -19.78
N VAL A 11 -4.86 23.31 -19.84
CA VAL A 11 -4.25 22.57 -20.96
C VAL A 11 -5.26 22.18 -22.04
N ASP A 12 -4.76 21.82 -23.22
CA ASP A 12 -5.54 21.33 -24.35
C ASP A 12 -5.40 19.82 -24.52
N ASN A 13 -6.48 19.17 -24.96
CA ASN A 13 -6.51 17.76 -25.39
C ASN A 13 -6.07 16.75 -24.30
N GLY A 14 -6.78 16.76 -23.17
CA GLY A 14 -6.47 15.92 -21.99
C GLY A 14 -6.46 14.41 -22.29
N GLY A 15 -5.42 13.74 -21.80
CA GLY A 15 -5.14 12.33 -22.03
C GLY A 15 -6.19 11.37 -21.48
N PHE A 16 -6.94 11.78 -20.45
CA PHE A 16 -8.08 11.03 -19.91
C PHE A 16 -9.43 11.59 -20.38
N THR A 17 -9.58 12.91 -20.40
CA THR A 17 -10.84 13.55 -20.79
C THR A 17 -11.25 13.21 -22.23
N MET A 18 -10.31 13.13 -23.17
CA MET A 18 -10.63 12.87 -24.57
C MET A 18 -11.10 11.43 -24.81
N PRO A 19 -10.40 10.38 -24.31
CA PRO A 19 -10.95 9.02 -24.30
C PRO A 19 -12.29 8.91 -23.58
N MET A 20 -12.49 9.65 -22.48
CA MET A 20 -13.74 9.67 -21.73
C MET A 20 -14.90 10.19 -22.60
N ILE A 21 -14.71 11.31 -23.31
CA ILE A 21 -15.74 11.84 -24.24
C ILE A 21 -16.08 10.81 -25.32
N ALA A 22 -15.07 10.23 -25.97
CA ALA A 22 -15.29 9.22 -27.02
C ALA A 22 -16.07 8.01 -26.48
N THR A 23 -15.68 7.52 -25.32
CA THR A 23 -16.33 6.38 -24.64
C THR A 23 -17.78 6.70 -24.28
N THR A 24 -18.05 7.87 -23.70
CA THR A 24 -19.40 8.29 -23.33
C THR A 24 -20.32 8.39 -24.55
N LEU A 25 -19.84 8.94 -25.67
CA LEU A 25 -20.62 9.04 -26.91
C LEU A 25 -20.93 7.66 -27.51
N ASN A 26 -19.94 6.77 -27.56
CA ASN A 26 -20.13 5.39 -28.02
C ASN A 26 -21.11 4.61 -27.13
N ASN A 27 -20.94 4.70 -25.80
CA ASN A 27 -21.84 4.07 -24.83
C ASN A 27 -23.27 4.62 -24.93
N THR A 28 -23.41 5.91 -25.21
CA THR A 28 -24.73 6.53 -25.45
C THR A 28 -25.41 5.90 -26.66
N ASN A 29 -24.69 5.66 -27.76
CA ASN A 29 -25.25 4.98 -28.93
C ASN A 29 -25.62 3.51 -28.65
N ILE A 30 -24.82 2.79 -27.87
CA ILE A 30 -25.16 1.43 -27.41
C ILE A 30 -26.47 1.44 -26.60
N LEU A 31 -26.62 2.39 -25.68
CA LEU A 31 -27.82 2.52 -24.85
C LEU A 31 -29.03 2.91 -25.70
N ARG A 32 -28.90 3.84 -26.65
CA ARG A 32 -29.98 4.21 -27.58
C ARG A 32 -30.55 2.98 -28.28
N GLN A 33 -29.69 2.14 -28.87
CA GLN A 33 -30.12 0.90 -29.53
C GLN A 33 -30.89 -0.02 -28.57
N LYS A 34 -30.41 -0.18 -27.33
CA LYS A 34 -31.08 -0.99 -26.31
C LYS A 34 -32.46 -0.46 -25.91
N PHE A 35 -32.67 0.85 -26.00
CA PHE A 35 -33.96 1.50 -25.78
C PHE A 35 -34.82 1.64 -27.04
N GLY A 36 -34.43 1.00 -28.16
CA GLY A 36 -35.16 1.08 -29.43
C GLY A 36 -35.08 2.45 -30.10
N VAL A 37 -34.07 3.25 -29.75
CA VAL A 37 -33.80 4.57 -30.33
C VAL A 37 -32.61 4.43 -31.29
N ASP A 38 -32.74 4.99 -32.50
CA ASP A 38 -31.66 4.94 -33.49
C ASP A 38 -30.37 5.61 -32.97
N PRO A 39 -29.18 5.03 -33.21
CA PRO A 39 -27.91 5.68 -32.91
C PRO A 39 -27.80 7.08 -33.53
N SER A 40 -27.19 8.01 -32.81
CA SER A 40 -26.82 9.32 -33.37
C SER A 40 -25.58 9.19 -34.24
N THR A 41 -25.68 9.56 -35.51
CA THR A 41 -24.53 9.63 -36.42
C THR A 41 -23.52 10.67 -35.97
N ASP A 42 -23.97 11.78 -35.38
CA ASP A 42 -23.09 12.83 -34.88
C ASP A 42 -22.22 12.32 -33.72
N PHE A 43 -22.79 11.51 -32.81
CA PHE A 43 -22.02 10.93 -31.71
C PHE A 43 -20.95 9.97 -32.22
N THR A 44 -21.28 9.12 -33.20
CA THR A 44 -20.31 8.24 -33.87
C THR A 44 -19.22 9.06 -34.57
N ASN A 45 -19.60 10.11 -35.28
CA ASN A 45 -18.67 10.98 -36.01
C ASN A 45 -17.74 11.71 -35.04
N ILE A 46 -18.24 12.30 -33.96
CA ILE A 46 -17.41 12.97 -32.96
C ILE A 46 -16.48 11.96 -32.28
N ALA A 47 -17.00 10.84 -31.79
CA ALA A 47 -16.21 9.82 -31.09
C ALA A 47 -15.07 9.25 -31.96
N SER A 48 -15.32 9.03 -33.24
CA SER A 48 -14.32 8.49 -34.18
C SER A 48 -13.27 9.51 -34.66
N ASN A 49 -13.52 10.81 -34.46
CA ASN A 49 -12.60 11.89 -34.86
C ASN A 49 -11.92 12.58 -33.65
N ILE A 50 -12.17 12.11 -32.43
CA ILE A 50 -11.44 12.58 -31.26
C ILE A 50 -9.96 12.20 -31.39
N ARG A 51 -9.09 13.19 -31.22
CA ARG A 51 -7.65 13.01 -31.28
C ARG A 51 -7.11 12.66 -29.90
N ILE A 52 -6.54 11.47 -29.76
CA ILE A 52 -5.75 11.09 -28.59
C ILE A 52 -4.28 11.42 -28.89
N GLU A 53 -3.66 12.26 -28.07
CA GLU A 53 -2.23 12.56 -28.24
C GLU A 53 -1.39 11.39 -27.76
N ARG A 54 -0.45 10.96 -28.59
CA ARG A 54 0.54 9.93 -28.27
C ARG A 54 1.93 10.43 -28.63
N ASP A 55 2.92 10.09 -27.82
CA ASP A 55 4.30 10.26 -28.21
C ASP A 55 4.62 9.35 -29.42
N ALA A 56 5.18 9.92 -30.48
CA ALA A 56 5.37 9.22 -31.74
C ALA A 56 6.44 8.13 -31.68
N ASN A 57 7.37 8.21 -30.73
CA ASN A 57 8.52 7.30 -30.65
C ASN A 57 8.29 6.15 -29.67
N ASN A 58 7.55 6.40 -28.60
CA ASN A 58 7.40 5.47 -27.48
C ASN A 58 5.96 5.03 -27.25
N ASP A 59 5.00 5.64 -27.96
CA ASP A 59 3.59 5.25 -27.96
C ASP A 59 2.96 5.31 -26.56
N ILE A 60 3.35 6.35 -25.81
CA ILE A 60 2.77 6.76 -24.52
C ILE A 60 1.68 7.78 -24.79
N ILE A 61 0.48 7.61 -24.21
CA ILE A 61 -0.56 8.65 -24.29
C ILE A 61 -0.08 9.85 -23.49
N LEU A 62 -0.17 11.06 -24.05
CA LEU A 62 0.20 12.29 -23.35
C LEU A 62 -0.95 12.76 -22.45
N GLU A 63 -0.66 13.25 -21.24
CA GLU A 63 -1.66 13.90 -20.37
C GLU A 63 -2.29 15.14 -21.02
N TYR A 64 -1.54 15.82 -21.90
CA TYR A 64 -2.04 16.95 -22.67
C TYR A 64 -1.19 17.20 -23.91
N ARG A 65 -1.72 18.00 -24.84
CA ARG A 65 -0.99 18.39 -26.05
C ARG A 65 0.26 19.20 -25.71
N GLY A 66 1.40 18.73 -26.21
CA GLY A 66 2.69 19.41 -26.03
C GLY A 66 3.38 19.10 -24.70
N MET A 67 2.88 18.10 -23.95
CA MET A 67 3.53 17.57 -22.76
C MET A 67 5.01 17.25 -23.02
N LEU A 68 5.88 17.65 -22.08
CA LEU A 68 7.31 17.34 -22.10
C LEU A 68 7.59 16.15 -21.16
N GLY A 69 8.73 15.49 -21.35
CA GLY A 69 9.16 14.38 -20.49
C GLY A 69 9.49 14.77 -19.04
N SER A 70 9.71 16.05 -18.75
CA SER A 70 10.15 16.53 -17.44
C SER A 70 9.01 16.72 -16.41
N ILE A 71 7.81 16.24 -16.71
CA ILE A 71 6.61 16.44 -15.88
C ILE A 71 6.72 15.76 -14.51
N VAL A 72 5.93 16.28 -13.57
CA VAL A 72 5.64 15.66 -12.28
C VAL A 72 4.13 15.58 -12.17
N VAL A 73 3.63 14.39 -11.85
CA VAL A 73 2.19 14.07 -11.90
C VAL A 73 1.63 14.07 -10.48
N LYS A 74 0.55 14.82 -10.26
CA LYS A 74 -0.12 14.90 -8.95
C LYS A 74 -0.84 13.61 -8.58
N GLN A 75 -1.57 13.02 -9.52
CA GLN A 75 -2.41 11.85 -9.29
C GLN A 75 -2.73 11.10 -10.59
N ALA A 76 -3.32 9.91 -10.50
CA ALA A 76 -3.64 9.09 -11.66
C ALA A 76 -4.51 9.86 -12.69
N ASP A 77 -4.01 9.98 -13.92
CA ASP A 77 -4.68 10.63 -15.05
C ASP A 77 -4.82 9.65 -16.23
N VAL A 78 -3.81 9.54 -17.11
CA VAL A 78 -3.84 8.64 -18.28
C VAL A 78 -4.09 7.18 -17.89
N VAL A 79 -3.58 6.76 -16.72
CA VAL A 79 -3.79 5.40 -16.18
C VAL A 79 -5.29 5.09 -15.96
N LEU A 80 -6.13 6.12 -15.80
CA LEU A 80 -7.58 5.97 -15.69
C LEU A 80 -8.25 5.46 -16.98
N ASN A 81 -7.58 5.55 -18.12
CA ASN A 81 -8.01 4.95 -19.39
C ASN A 81 -8.16 3.43 -19.25
N THR A 82 -7.26 2.78 -18.53
CA THR A 82 -7.34 1.33 -18.26
C THR A 82 -8.44 1.01 -17.23
N PHE A 83 -8.50 1.77 -16.14
CA PHE A 83 -9.55 1.67 -15.12
C PHE A 83 -9.71 3.02 -14.40
N PRO A 84 -10.93 3.55 -14.26
CA PRO A 84 -12.21 2.88 -14.45
C PRO A 84 -12.78 2.95 -15.87
N LEU A 85 -12.20 3.76 -16.76
CA LEU A 85 -12.83 4.05 -18.05
C LEU A 85 -12.97 2.82 -18.94
N ASN A 86 -12.01 1.89 -18.85
CA ASN A 86 -11.96 0.69 -19.68
C ASN A 86 -12.00 1.05 -21.16
N TYR A 87 -11.18 2.03 -21.55
CA TYR A 87 -11.05 2.52 -22.92
C TYR A 87 -10.44 1.43 -23.82
N GLN A 88 -11.02 1.23 -25.00
CA GLN A 88 -10.68 0.10 -25.88
C GLN A 88 -10.48 0.52 -27.33
N THR A 89 -10.65 1.80 -27.65
CA THR A 89 -10.49 2.28 -29.02
C THR A 89 -9.02 2.58 -29.25
N ASP A 90 -8.33 1.66 -29.92
CA ASP A 90 -6.89 1.76 -30.18
C ASP A 90 -6.07 1.89 -28.88
N TYR A 91 -6.46 1.12 -27.86
CA TYR A 91 -5.81 1.09 -26.55
C TYR A 91 -5.86 -0.33 -25.98
N THR A 92 -4.70 -0.96 -25.89
CA THR A 92 -4.55 -2.36 -25.49
C THR A 92 -4.04 -2.49 -24.06
N ALA A 93 -4.04 -3.70 -23.51
CA ALA A 93 -3.42 -3.96 -22.21
C ALA A 93 -1.91 -3.68 -22.21
N VAL A 94 -1.24 -3.81 -23.36
CA VAL A 94 0.19 -3.48 -23.50
C VAL A 94 0.38 -1.97 -23.38
N ASP A 95 -0.50 -1.17 -24.00
CA ASP A 95 -0.45 0.29 -23.89
C ASP A 95 -0.72 0.73 -22.45
N GLY A 96 -1.72 0.12 -21.80
CA GLY A 96 -2.00 0.37 -20.39
C GLY A 96 -0.85 0.01 -19.44
N LEU A 97 -0.03 -0.99 -19.78
CA LEU A 97 1.18 -1.30 -19.02
C LEU A 97 2.27 -0.25 -19.25
N LYS A 98 2.49 0.17 -20.50
CA LYS A 98 3.47 1.23 -20.81
C LYS A 98 3.11 2.55 -20.11
N ASP A 99 1.84 2.94 -20.19
CA ASP A 99 1.35 4.15 -19.54
C ASP A 99 1.45 4.02 -18.01
N LEU A 100 1.10 2.88 -17.42
CA LEU A 100 1.30 2.65 -15.98
C LEU A 100 2.79 2.81 -15.59
N ASP A 101 3.71 2.14 -16.29
CA ASP A 101 5.14 2.19 -15.97
C ASP A 101 5.71 3.61 -16.13
N TYR A 102 5.30 4.35 -17.16
CA TYR A 102 5.71 5.74 -17.37
C TYR A 102 5.16 6.67 -16.28
N TYR A 103 3.84 6.71 -16.10
CA TYR A 103 3.18 7.66 -15.20
C TYR A 103 3.43 7.36 -13.73
N ALA A 104 3.56 6.09 -13.35
CA ALA A 104 3.92 5.74 -11.97
C ALA A 104 5.35 6.21 -11.61
N ALA A 105 6.26 6.29 -12.58
CA ALA A 105 7.59 6.87 -12.36
C ALA A 105 7.60 8.41 -12.28
N LYS A 106 6.59 9.07 -12.87
CA LYS A 106 6.41 10.54 -12.82
C LYS A 106 5.55 11.01 -11.65
N GLN A 107 4.84 10.08 -11.01
CA GLN A 107 3.96 10.32 -9.89
C GLN A 107 4.72 10.87 -8.67
N THR A 108 4.30 12.03 -8.18
CA THR A 108 4.82 12.56 -6.92
C THR A 108 4.32 11.74 -5.73
N LEU A 109 5.16 11.62 -4.69
CA LEU A 109 4.74 11.04 -3.41
C LEU A 109 3.80 12.00 -2.65
N ASN A 110 3.83 13.30 -2.96
CA ASN A 110 3.00 14.31 -2.28
C ASN A 110 1.57 14.41 -2.85
N GLY A 111 1.18 13.49 -3.72
CA GLY A 111 -0.17 13.42 -4.25
C GLY A 111 -1.19 12.94 -3.20
N PRO A 112 -2.49 13.17 -3.42
CA PRO A 112 -3.51 12.66 -2.52
C PRO A 112 -3.67 11.13 -2.62
N GLY A 113 -4.26 10.53 -1.59
CA GLY A 113 -4.51 9.09 -1.43
C GLY A 113 -5.56 8.47 -2.38
N MET A 114 -5.58 8.90 -3.64
CA MET A 114 -6.47 8.39 -4.70
C MET A 114 -5.72 7.58 -5.77
N THR A 115 -4.44 7.85 -5.96
CA THR A 115 -3.63 7.31 -7.07
C THR A 115 -3.39 5.81 -6.99
N TYR A 116 -2.85 5.34 -5.85
CA TYR A 116 -2.25 4.01 -5.79
C TYR A 116 -3.28 2.87 -5.78
N ALA A 117 -4.53 3.15 -5.41
CA ALA A 117 -5.61 2.17 -5.56
C ALA A 117 -5.90 1.90 -7.05
N ILE A 118 -5.87 2.95 -7.88
CA ILE A 118 -5.98 2.83 -9.34
C ILE A 118 -4.79 2.07 -9.90
N PHE A 119 -3.56 2.41 -9.48
CA PHE A 119 -2.36 1.68 -9.92
C PHE A 119 -2.42 0.20 -9.54
N SER A 120 -2.92 -0.14 -8.35
CA SER A 120 -3.14 -1.54 -7.93
C SER A 120 -4.12 -2.27 -8.85
N ILE A 121 -5.27 -1.65 -9.17
CA ILE A 121 -6.29 -2.23 -10.05
C ILE A 121 -5.77 -2.38 -11.48
N VAL A 122 -5.05 -1.37 -11.98
CA VAL A 122 -4.48 -1.40 -13.33
C VAL A 122 -3.36 -2.42 -13.41
N ALA A 123 -2.42 -2.45 -12.47
CA ALA A 123 -1.37 -3.46 -12.39
C ALA A 123 -1.97 -4.89 -12.38
N ALA A 124 -3.01 -5.15 -11.59
CA ALA A 124 -3.70 -6.44 -11.60
C ALA A 124 -4.31 -6.80 -12.97
N ALA A 125 -4.70 -5.79 -13.76
CA ALA A 125 -5.25 -5.96 -15.10
C ALA A 125 -4.16 -6.13 -16.18
N VAL A 126 -3.01 -5.44 -16.08
CA VAL A 126 -2.06 -5.33 -17.21
C VAL A 126 -0.68 -5.94 -16.97
N ASP A 127 -0.27 -6.19 -15.72
CA ASP A 127 1.05 -6.78 -15.44
C ASP A 127 1.21 -8.17 -16.08
N VAL A 128 2.37 -8.40 -16.69
CA VAL A 128 2.73 -9.68 -17.34
C VAL A 128 3.72 -10.53 -16.52
N ALA A 129 4.28 -9.97 -15.45
CA ALA A 129 5.16 -10.61 -14.50
C ALA A 129 5.14 -9.84 -13.17
N GLY A 130 5.50 -10.49 -12.06
CA GLY A 130 5.58 -9.82 -10.77
C GLY A 130 4.28 -9.75 -10.00
N CYS A 131 4.25 -8.86 -9.01
CA CYS A 131 3.19 -8.72 -8.00
C CYS A 131 3.04 -7.27 -7.51
N SER A 132 3.38 -6.30 -8.36
CA SER A 132 3.33 -4.87 -8.04
C SER A 132 1.95 -4.39 -7.63
N SER A 133 0.89 -5.04 -8.12
CA SER A 133 -0.50 -4.76 -7.71
C SER A 133 -0.71 -4.83 -6.19
N PHE A 134 -0.02 -5.75 -5.51
CA PHE A 134 -0.05 -5.83 -4.05
C PHE A 134 0.76 -4.70 -3.40
N THR A 135 1.93 -4.36 -3.93
CA THR A 135 2.70 -3.19 -3.45
C THR A 135 1.90 -1.90 -3.55
N TYR A 136 1.25 -1.67 -4.68
CA TYR A 136 0.36 -0.52 -4.88
C TYR A 136 -0.84 -0.54 -3.93
N GLN A 137 -1.43 -1.71 -3.65
CA GLN A 137 -2.47 -1.82 -2.62
C GLN A 137 -1.92 -1.34 -1.26
N GLN A 138 -0.79 -1.89 -0.83
CA GLN A 138 -0.20 -1.55 0.46
C GLN A 138 0.14 -0.06 0.56
N TYR A 139 0.60 0.55 -0.54
CA TYR A 139 0.83 1.98 -0.61
C TYR A 139 -0.49 2.79 -0.58
N SER A 140 -1.55 2.33 -1.24
CA SER A 140 -2.84 3.05 -1.21
C SER A 140 -3.50 3.12 0.17
N GLU A 141 -3.07 2.28 1.12
CA GLU A 141 -3.71 2.13 2.43
C GLU A 141 -2.79 2.60 3.57
N LYS A 142 -1.59 2.01 3.70
CA LYS A 142 -0.77 2.11 4.92
C LYS A 142 -0.34 3.53 5.27
N PRO A 143 0.21 4.33 4.33
CA PRO A 143 0.70 5.66 4.66
C PRO A 143 -0.42 6.69 4.88
N TYR A 144 -1.64 6.39 4.43
CA TYR A 144 -2.80 7.27 4.55
C TYR A 144 -3.62 6.96 5.81
N ALA A 145 -3.54 5.75 6.36
CA ALA A 145 -4.26 5.39 7.57
C ALA A 145 -3.76 6.16 8.80
N ARG A 146 -4.69 6.59 9.66
CA ARG A 146 -4.43 7.19 10.97
C ARG A 146 -5.05 6.38 12.09
N ALA A 147 -4.26 6.11 13.13
CA ALA A 147 -4.76 5.55 14.38
C ALA A 147 -5.74 6.53 15.08
N PRO A 148 -6.62 6.05 15.98
CA PRO A 148 -6.83 4.63 16.34
C PRO A 148 -7.80 3.90 15.41
N TRP A 149 -8.57 4.62 14.59
CA TRP A 149 -9.68 4.04 13.82
C TRP A 149 -9.32 3.61 12.39
N PHE A 150 -8.06 3.76 12.00
CA PHE A 150 -7.55 3.47 10.65
C PHE A 150 -8.37 4.16 9.55
N GLN A 151 -8.84 5.38 9.85
CA GLN A 151 -9.44 6.28 8.86
C GLN A 151 -8.33 6.85 7.98
N PHE A 152 -8.63 7.10 6.71
CA PHE A 152 -7.63 7.60 5.78
C PHE A 152 -7.56 9.12 5.84
N SER A 153 -6.35 9.68 5.81
CA SER A 153 -6.09 11.07 5.46
C SER A 153 -5.95 11.18 3.95
N GLU A 154 -6.34 12.33 3.39
CA GLU A 154 -6.11 12.64 1.98
C GLU A 154 -4.62 12.62 1.65
N GLN A 155 -3.77 12.98 2.61
CA GLN A 155 -2.37 13.29 2.36
C GLN A 155 -1.46 12.44 3.25
N LEU A 156 -0.20 12.26 2.82
CA LEU A 156 0.78 11.51 3.60
C LEU A 156 1.17 12.20 4.91
N ASN A 157 1.09 13.53 4.92
CA ASN A 157 1.44 14.39 6.04
C ASN A 157 0.24 15.27 6.40
N ASP A 158 -0.15 15.31 7.67
CA ASP A 158 -1.32 16.12 8.08
C ASP A 158 -0.95 17.57 8.44
N ASN A 159 0.34 17.89 8.51
CA ASN A 159 0.81 19.23 8.80
C ASN A 159 0.61 20.14 7.57
N PHE A 160 -0.38 21.03 7.68
CA PHE A 160 -0.69 22.05 6.68
C PHE A 160 0.52 22.86 6.20
N GLY A 161 1.49 23.18 7.06
CA GLY A 161 2.64 24.01 6.70
C GLY A 161 3.67 23.32 5.81
N THR A 162 3.65 21.98 5.76
CA THR A 162 4.65 21.15 5.07
C THR A 162 4.04 20.15 4.09
N ASN A 163 2.73 19.99 4.09
CA ASN A 163 2.00 19.10 3.20
C ASN A 163 1.58 19.78 1.87
N GLY A 164 1.13 19.00 0.88
CA GLY A 164 0.59 19.52 -0.39
C GLY A 164 1.65 19.92 -1.41
N GLY A 165 2.90 19.47 -1.22
CA GLY A 165 3.97 19.70 -2.18
C GLY A 165 4.39 21.17 -2.24
N LYS A 166 4.90 21.71 -1.13
CA LYS A 166 5.64 22.98 -1.14
C LYS A 166 6.86 22.81 -2.06
N ILE A 167 6.69 23.09 -3.34
CA ILE A 167 7.79 23.12 -4.30
C ILE A 167 8.61 24.35 -3.93
N THR A 168 9.68 24.14 -3.17
CA THR A 168 10.78 25.10 -3.11
C THR A 168 11.27 25.21 -4.55
N LEU A 169 11.03 26.36 -5.18
CA LEU A 169 11.43 26.64 -6.55
C LEU A 169 12.94 26.43 -6.68
N SER A 170 13.36 25.23 -7.09
CA SER A 170 14.65 25.06 -7.74
C SER A 170 14.55 25.81 -9.06
N SER A 171 15.53 26.66 -9.35
CA SER A 171 15.62 27.53 -10.54
C SER A 171 15.58 26.78 -11.89
N SER A 172 15.42 25.46 -11.87
CA SER A 172 15.50 24.54 -13.01
C SER A 172 14.14 24.11 -13.57
N VAL A 173 13.02 24.38 -12.87
CA VAL A 173 11.68 23.94 -13.33
C VAL A 173 11.06 25.00 -14.24
N ARG A 174 10.96 24.70 -15.55
CA ARG A 174 10.46 25.65 -16.58
C ARG A 174 8.94 25.83 -16.63
N HIS A 175 8.17 25.05 -15.89
CA HIS A 175 6.74 25.28 -15.64
C HIS A 175 6.47 25.12 -14.13
N PRO A 176 6.67 26.18 -13.33
CA PRO A 176 6.27 26.14 -11.93
C PRO A 176 4.73 25.99 -11.85
N PRO A 177 4.20 25.24 -10.86
CA PRO A 177 2.78 25.25 -10.57
C PRO A 177 2.31 26.71 -10.42
N SER A 178 1.07 26.99 -10.81
CA SER A 178 0.49 28.31 -10.63
C SER A 178 0.70 28.79 -9.18
N SER A 179 1.00 30.07 -9.02
CA SER A 179 1.53 30.74 -7.81
C SER A 179 0.67 30.64 -6.52
N LYS A 180 -0.36 29.80 -6.49
CA LYS A 180 -1.18 29.48 -5.33
C LYS A 180 -0.70 28.25 -4.53
N SER A 181 0.26 27.46 -5.02
CA SER A 181 0.75 26.25 -4.32
C SER A 181 1.80 26.50 -3.22
N ALA A 182 2.04 27.75 -2.83
CA ALA A 182 3.01 28.09 -1.78
C ALA A 182 2.47 27.90 -0.35
N LEU A 183 1.15 27.74 -0.21
CA LEU A 183 0.47 27.35 1.02
C LEU A 183 0.20 25.84 0.93
N GLY A 184 0.52 25.08 1.97
CA GLY A 184 0.23 23.66 1.95
C GLY A 184 -1.27 23.38 1.98
N THR A 185 -1.63 22.10 1.90
CA THR A 185 -3.04 21.68 1.79
C THR A 185 -3.54 21.17 3.14
N HIS A 186 -4.73 21.62 3.57
CA HIS A 186 -5.43 20.99 4.68
C HIS A 186 -5.96 19.64 4.20
N PRO A 187 -5.45 18.51 4.70
CA PRO A 187 -5.92 17.21 4.25
C PRO A 187 -7.38 17.01 4.66
N ALA A 188 -8.20 16.47 3.75
CA ALA A 188 -9.49 15.93 4.14
C ALA A 188 -9.29 14.71 5.08
N PHE A 189 -10.03 14.68 6.19
CA PHE A 189 -10.06 13.57 7.13
C PHE A 189 -11.47 13.45 7.78
N PRO A 190 -12.12 12.26 7.75
CA PRO A 190 -11.71 11.07 7.02
C PRO A 190 -11.83 11.27 5.49
N PHE A 191 -10.89 10.70 4.74
CA PHE A 191 -10.84 10.78 3.30
C PHE A 191 -11.58 9.61 2.64
N LEU A 192 -12.87 9.81 2.38
CA LEU A 192 -13.74 8.77 1.84
C LEU A 192 -13.31 8.27 0.46
N THR A 193 -12.65 9.10 -0.36
CA THR A 193 -12.16 8.66 -1.66
C THR A 193 -11.06 7.60 -1.52
N GLY A 194 -10.17 7.74 -0.54
CA GLY A 194 -9.17 6.72 -0.22
C GLY A 194 -9.82 5.40 0.23
N HIS A 195 -10.84 5.47 1.10
CA HIS A 195 -11.64 4.29 1.47
C HIS A 195 -12.36 3.66 0.27
N GLY A 196 -12.88 4.48 -0.63
CA GLY A 196 -13.49 4.03 -1.90
C GLY A 196 -12.48 3.33 -2.79
N GLY A 197 -11.25 3.84 -2.88
CA GLY A 197 -10.14 3.21 -3.59
C GLY A 197 -9.80 1.83 -3.03
N ALA A 198 -9.53 1.73 -1.72
CA ALA A 198 -9.24 0.45 -1.05
C ALA A 198 -10.36 -0.58 -1.25
N ASN A 199 -11.63 -0.13 -1.17
CA ASN A 199 -12.78 -0.98 -1.43
C ASN A 199 -12.85 -1.49 -2.88
N GLN A 200 -12.27 -0.80 -3.85
CA GLN A 200 -12.34 -1.23 -5.25
C GLN A 200 -11.30 -2.31 -5.59
N ILE A 201 -10.14 -2.33 -4.94
CA ILE A 201 -8.98 -3.16 -5.30
C ILE A 201 -9.33 -4.65 -5.42
N THR A 202 -10.00 -5.21 -4.42
CA THR A 202 -10.28 -6.66 -4.44
C THR A 202 -11.23 -7.06 -5.57
N VAL A 203 -12.32 -6.32 -5.78
CA VAL A 203 -13.36 -6.67 -6.76
C VAL A 203 -12.98 -6.27 -8.18
N PHE A 204 -12.45 -5.06 -8.37
CA PHE A 204 -12.13 -4.54 -9.70
C PHE A 204 -10.67 -4.81 -10.11
N GLY A 205 -9.77 -5.01 -9.15
CA GLY A 205 -8.39 -5.43 -9.38
C GLY A 205 -8.27 -6.95 -9.40
N TYR A 206 -8.29 -7.60 -8.23
CA TYR A 206 -7.94 -9.03 -8.13
C TYR A 206 -8.95 -9.99 -8.76
N LEU A 207 -10.25 -9.72 -8.67
CA LEU A 207 -11.26 -10.45 -9.45
C LEU A 207 -11.29 -9.96 -10.92
N GLY A 208 -10.83 -8.73 -11.17
CA GLY A 208 -10.84 -8.13 -12.50
C GLY A 208 -12.24 -7.84 -13.03
N LEU A 209 -13.24 -7.61 -12.15
CA LEU A 209 -14.62 -7.36 -12.56
C LEU A 209 -14.68 -6.13 -13.48
N ARG A 210 -15.38 -6.24 -14.60
CA ARG A 210 -15.77 -5.11 -15.46
C ARG A 210 -17.27 -5.19 -15.71
N LEU A 211 -17.96 -4.07 -15.47
CA LEU A 211 -19.41 -3.98 -15.70
C LEU A 211 -19.64 -3.34 -17.07
N THR A 212 -20.20 -4.11 -17.99
CA THR A 212 -20.49 -3.69 -19.35
C THR A 212 -21.99 -3.77 -19.63
N TYR A 213 -22.42 -3.22 -20.76
CA TYR A 213 -23.82 -3.23 -21.18
C TYR A 213 -24.23 -4.53 -21.90
N ASP A 214 -23.30 -5.46 -22.12
CA ASP A 214 -23.63 -6.73 -22.73
C ASP A 214 -24.28 -7.70 -21.72
N SER A 215 -24.63 -8.88 -22.22
CA SER A 215 -25.35 -9.90 -21.46
C SER A 215 -24.40 -10.92 -20.81
N ALA A 216 -23.15 -10.54 -20.53
CA ALA A 216 -22.16 -11.38 -19.86
C ALA A 216 -21.52 -10.71 -18.64
N LEU A 217 -21.02 -11.54 -17.73
CA LEU A 217 -20.20 -11.14 -16.59
C LEU A 217 -18.72 -11.16 -16.99
N HIS A 218 -18.07 -10.00 -17.05
CA HIS A 218 -16.65 -9.90 -17.39
C HIS A 218 -15.78 -9.91 -16.14
N ILE A 219 -14.84 -10.84 -16.08
CA ILE A 219 -13.84 -10.95 -15.02
C ILE A 219 -12.48 -11.30 -15.62
N ASN A 220 -11.41 -11.04 -14.89
CA ASN A 220 -10.08 -11.46 -15.29
C ASN A 220 -9.20 -11.67 -14.05
N PRO A 221 -9.42 -12.78 -13.31
CA PRO A 221 -8.86 -12.90 -11.97
C PRO A 221 -7.35 -13.03 -11.95
N SER A 222 -6.71 -12.26 -11.08
CA SER A 222 -5.28 -12.31 -10.80
C SER A 222 -5.03 -11.99 -9.32
N LEU A 223 -4.84 -13.04 -8.52
CA LEU A 223 -4.60 -12.92 -7.07
C LEU A 223 -3.08 -12.81 -6.81
N PRO A 224 -2.60 -11.78 -6.10
CA PRO A 224 -1.18 -11.68 -5.76
C PRO A 224 -0.72 -12.82 -4.83
N PRO A 225 0.54 -13.27 -4.93
CA PRO A 225 1.06 -14.41 -4.16
C PRO A 225 1.09 -14.16 -2.64
N GLN A 226 1.11 -12.90 -2.21
CA GLN A 226 1.04 -12.52 -0.81
C GLN A 226 -0.32 -12.86 -0.15
N ILE A 227 -1.36 -13.11 -0.95
CA ILE A 227 -2.71 -13.46 -0.48
C ILE A 227 -3.00 -14.91 -0.87
N SER A 228 -2.87 -15.85 0.07
CA SER A 228 -3.05 -17.28 -0.23
C SER A 228 -4.47 -17.65 -0.68
N LYS A 229 -5.47 -17.00 -0.07
CA LYS A 229 -6.90 -17.15 -0.37
C LYS A 229 -7.62 -15.82 -0.13
N LEU A 230 -8.62 -15.52 -0.95
CA LEU A 230 -9.44 -14.33 -0.82
C LEU A 230 -10.92 -14.70 -0.98
N LYS A 231 -11.77 -14.25 -0.05
CA LYS A 231 -13.22 -14.21 -0.26
C LYS A 231 -13.60 -12.79 -0.62
N TYR A 232 -14.17 -12.61 -1.81
CA TYR A 232 -14.64 -11.29 -2.23
C TYR A 232 -15.95 -10.96 -1.52
N ARG A 233 -16.24 -9.65 -1.40
CA ARG A 233 -17.58 -9.22 -1.05
C ARG A 233 -18.58 -9.72 -2.10
N THR A 234 -19.81 -9.97 -1.67
CA THR A 234 -20.91 -10.21 -2.61
C THR A 234 -21.09 -8.96 -3.47
N PHE A 235 -21.12 -9.15 -4.79
CA PHE A 235 -21.45 -8.10 -5.74
C PHE A 235 -22.67 -8.52 -6.56
N TYR A 236 -23.28 -7.55 -7.24
CA TYR A 236 -24.49 -7.78 -8.01
C TYR A 236 -24.22 -7.56 -9.49
N TRP A 237 -24.56 -8.55 -10.30
CA TRP A 237 -24.56 -8.43 -11.76
C TRP A 237 -26.00 -8.55 -12.24
N GLN A 238 -26.51 -7.49 -12.89
CA GLN A 238 -27.91 -7.39 -13.35
C GLN A 238 -28.95 -7.81 -12.29
N GLY A 239 -28.69 -7.44 -11.03
CA GLY A 239 -29.52 -7.75 -9.86
C GLY A 239 -29.38 -9.16 -9.28
N PHE A 240 -28.52 -10.01 -9.84
CA PHE A 240 -28.18 -11.30 -9.25
C PHE A 240 -26.97 -11.17 -8.31
N PRO A 241 -27.09 -11.59 -7.03
CA PRO A 241 -25.96 -11.64 -6.11
C PRO A 241 -24.99 -12.77 -6.48
N ILE A 242 -23.71 -12.43 -6.53
CA ILE A 242 -22.62 -13.35 -6.82
C ILE A 242 -21.62 -13.28 -5.67
N SER A 243 -21.34 -14.44 -5.08
CA SER A 243 -20.22 -14.64 -4.16
C SER A 243 -19.04 -15.17 -4.97
N ALA A 244 -17.83 -14.79 -4.60
CA ALA A 244 -16.62 -15.34 -5.20
C ALA A 244 -15.55 -15.65 -4.15
N THR A 245 -14.74 -16.65 -4.43
CA THR A 245 -13.51 -16.95 -3.68
C THR A 245 -12.38 -17.29 -4.63
N SER A 246 -11.17 -16.81 -4.35
CA SER A 246 -9.96 -17.18 -5.09
C SER A 246 -8.96 -17.87 -4.18
N ASN A 247 -8.25 -18.83 -4.74
CA ASN A 247 -6.91 -19.20 -4.30
C ASN A 247 -5.92 -18.72 -5.37
N GLN A 248 -4.66 -19.17 -5.32
CA GLN A 248 -3.65 -18.76 -6.30
C GLN A 248 -3.94 -19.22 -7.73
N SER A 249 -4.50 -20.41 -7.94
CA SER A 249 -4.67 -20.98 -9.27
C SER A 249 -6.03 -20.71 -9.90
N HIS A 250 -7.09 -20.60 -9.10
CA HIS A 250 -8.46 -20.51 -9.61
C HIS A 250 -9.35 -19.60 -8.74
N THR A 251 -10.44 -19.16 -9.37
CA THR A 251 -11.53 -18.41 -8.76
C THR A 251 -12.84 -19.18 -8.93
N THR A 252 -13.57 -19.37 -7.83
CA THR A 252 -14.92 -19.95 -7.83
C THR A 252 -15.94 -18.85 -7.68
N LEU A 253 -16.87 -18.74 -8.63
CA LEU A 253 -18.04 -17.88 -8.54
C LEU A 253 -19.26 -18.71 -8.19
N THR A 254 -20.13 -18.19 -7.33
CA THR A 254 -21.38 -18.82 -6.91
C THR A 254 -22.52 -17.82 -7.05
N ARG A 255 -23.56 -18.20 -7.79
CA ARG A 255 -24.79 -17.42 -7.90
C ARG A 255 -25.69 -17.70 -6.71
N LEU A 256 -25.95 -16.69 -5.88
CA LEU A 256 -26.79 -16.86 -4.69
C LEU A 256 -28.29 -16.85 -5.06
N THR A 257 -29.12 -17.41 -4.18
CA THR A 257 -30.52 -17.76 -4.47
C THR A 257 -31.53 -16.61 -4.33
N THR A 258 -31.14 -15.48 -3.73
CA THR A 258 -32.05 -14.36 -3.46
C THR A 258 -31.68 -13.13 -4.31
N PRO A 259 -32.15 -13.05 -5.58
CA PRO A 259 -31.90 -11.88 -6.41
C PRO A 259 -32.62 -10.63 -5.89
N LEU A 260 -32.17 -9.46 -6.34
CA LEU A 260 -32.90 -8.21 -6.14
C LEU A 260 -34.26 -8.25 -6.86
N ALA A 261 -35.25 -7.52 -6.33
CA ALA A 261 -36.57 -7.42 -6.97
C ALA A 261 -36.51 -6.85 -8.41
N THR A 262 -35.46 -6.10 -8.72
CA THR A 262 -35.19 -5.50 -10.04
C THR A 262 -34.20 -6.31 -10.88
N CYS A 263 -33.98 -7.59 -10.56
CA CYS A 263 -33.07 -8.42 -11.35
C CYS A 263 -33.57 -8.62 -12.79
N ASN A 264 -32.63 -8.85 -13.70
CA ASN A 264 -32.98 -9.18 -15.08
C ASN A 264 -33.64 -10.57 -15.13
N SER A 265 -34.96 -10.60 -15.31
CA SER A 265 -35.76 -11.83 -15.29
C SER A 265 -35.34 -12.84 -16.37
N SER A 266 -34.72 -12.39 -17.46
CA SER A 266 -34.19 -13.26 -18.51
C SER A 266 -33.18 -14.27 -17.97
N PHE A 267 -32.46 -13.96 -16.89
CA PHE A 267 -31.43 -14.84 -16.33
C PHE A 267 -31.93 -15.79 -15.25
N ILE A 268 -33.19 -15.73 -14.78
CA ILE A 268 -33.67 -16.48 -13.61
C ILE A 268 -33.37 -17.99 -13.71
N SER A 269 -33.72 -18.60 -14.83
CA SER A 269 -33.63 -20.05 -15.05
C SER A 269 -32.54 -20.44 -16.06
N ILE A 270 -31.73 -19.49 -16.51
CA ILE A 270 -30.65 -19.73 -17.47
C ILE A 270 -29.31 -19.40 -16.83
N ASP A 271 -28.25 -19.99 -17.39
CA ASP A 271 -26.89 -19.73 -16.97
C ASP A 271 -26.48 -18.29 -17.32
N ILE A 272 -25.71 -17.66 -16.44
CA ILE A 272 -25.07 -16.36 -16.72
C ILE A 272 -23.76 -16.64 -17.47
N PRO A 273 -23.56 -16.13 -18.70
CA PRO A 273 -22.28 -16.23 -19.37
C PRO A 273 -21.22 -15.44 -18.60
N ILE A 274 -20.07 -16.06 -18.36
CA ILE A 274 -18.89 -15.42 -17.78
C ILE A 274 -17.82 -15.34 -18.86
N LEU A 275 -17.30 -14.15 -19.14
CA LEU A 275 -16.15 -13.96 -20.03
C LEU A 275 -14.92 -13.70 -19.17
N VAL A 276 -13.94 -14.60 -19.28
CA VAL A 276 -12.68 -14.56 -18.53
C VAL A 276 -11.56 -14.15 -19.47
N GLY A 277 -10.99 -12.96 -19.25
CA GLY A 277 -9.87 -12.45 -20.05
C GLY A 277 -9.98 -10.97 -20.37
N HIS A 278 -9.35 -10.56 -21.48
CA HIS A 278 -9.39 -9.19 -21.97
C HIS A 278 -10.45 -9.02 -23.06
N PHE A 279 -10.86 -7.78 -23.30
CA PHE A 279 -11.76 -7.49 -24.42
C PHE A 279 -11.10 -7.90 -25.74
N GLY A 280 -11.84 -8.65 -26.55
CA GLY A 280 -11.33 -9.26 -27.79
C GLY A 280 -10.57 -10.58 -27.61
N SER A 281 -10.23 -10.98 -26.38
CA SER A 281 -9.57 -12.27 -26.08
C SER A 281 -10.04 -12.82 -24.73
N TYR A 282 -11.09 -13.63 -24.78
CA TYR A 282 -11.72 -14.22 -23.59
C TYR A 282 -12.07 -15.68 -23.79
N THR A 283 -12.10 -16.41 -22.68
CA THR A 283 -12.69 -17.75 -22.60
C THR A 283 -14.05 -17.64 -21.93
N GLN A 284 -15.08 -18.23 -22.55
CA GLN A 284 -16.43 -18.22 -22.01
C GLN A 284 -16.69 -19.41 -21.09
N TYR A 285 -17.28 -19.14 -19.94
CA TYR A 285 -17.80 -20.10 -18.98
C TYR A 285 -19.29 -19.81 -18.71
N MET A 286 -19.97 -20.70 -18.00
CA MET A 286 -21.40 -20.56 -17.67
C MET A 286 -21.59 -20.68 -16.16
N LEU A 287 -22.34 -19.75 -15.55
CA LEU A 287 -22.70 -19.77 -14.14
C LEU A 287 -24.16 -20.18 -13.94
N PRO A 288 -24.42 -21.42 -13.48
CA PRO A 288 -25.78 -21.93 -13.41
C PRO A 288 -26.62 -21.27 -12.30
N PRO A 289 -27.96 -21.27 -12.42
CA PRO A 289 -28.87 -20.88 -11.35
C PRO A 289 -28.56 -21.63 -10.05
N ALA A 290 -28.39 -20.89 -8.95
CA ALA A 290 -28.08 -21.44 -7.62
C ALA A 290 -26.84 -22.37 -7.58
N GLY A 291 -25.92 -22.26 -8.54
CA GLY A 291 -24.74 -23.10 -8.63
C GLY A 291 -23.44 -22.30 -8.69
N SER A 292 -22.34 -23.01 -8.97
CA SER A 292 -20.99 -22.44 -8.97
C SER A 292 -20.19 -22.83 -10.21
N THR A 293 -19.25 -21.98 -10.57
CA THR A 293 -18.35 -22.14 -11.71
C THR A 293 -16.93 -21.77 -11.30
N VAL A 294 -15.96 -22.59 -11.71
CA VAL A 294 -14.54 -22.37 -11.43
C VAL A 294 -13.85 -21.90 -12.70
N VAL A 295 -13.08 -20.82 -12.59
CA VAL A 295 -12.30 -20.24 -13.68
C VAL A 295 -10.83 -20.13 -13.28
N PRO A 296 -9.88 -20.23 -14.22
CA PRO A 296 -8.46 -20.06 -13.91
C PRO A 296 -8.11 -18.61 -13.60
N ASN A 297 -7.08 -18.41 -12.77
CA ASN A 297 -6.43 -17.10 -12.60
C ASN A 297 -5.27 -16.95 -13.60
N ARG A 298 -4.89 -15.70 -13.92
CA ARG A 298 -3.76 -15.41 -14.80
C ARG A 298 -2.38 -15.82 -14.27
N ASN A 299 -2.24 -16.07 -12.96
CA ASN A 299 -0.99 -16.46 -12.30
C ASN A 299 0.25 -15.62 -12.72
N VAL A 300 0.08 -14.30 -12.79
CA VAL A 300 1.10 -13.35 -13.28
C VAL A 300 2.40 -13.45 -12.48
N SER A 301 2.31 -13.70 -11.17
CA SER A 301 3.48 -13.79 -10.28
C SER A 301 4.36 -15.02 -10.49
N SER A 302 3.92 -16.00 -11.29
CA SER A 302 4.78 -17.12 -11.71
C SER A 302 5.82 -16.74 -12.77
N TYR A 303 5.66 -15.57 -13.40
CA TYR A 303 6.60 -15.01 -14.36
C TYR A 303 7.47 -13.94 -13.70
N THR A 304 8.73 -13.88 -14.13
CA THR A 304 9.74 -12.97 -13.56
C THR A 304 10.13 -11.88 -14.55
N SER A 305 10.24 -10.64 -14.07
CA SER A 305 10.76 -9.48 -14.84
C SER A 305 12.22 -9.70 -15.20
N THR A 306 13.00 -10.15 -14.21
CA THR A 306 14.38 -10.62 -14.38
C THR A 306 14.40 -12.13 -14.45
N LYS A 307 14.89 -12.68 -15.57
CA LYS A 307 14.92 -14.13 -15.82
C LYS A 307 15.59 -14.89 -14.66
N ALA A 308 14.92 -15.95 -14.20
CA ALA A 308 15.40 -16.82 -13.13
C ALA A 308 15.68 -16.09 -11.80
N ASN A 309 14.99 -14.97 -11.55
CA ASN A 309 15.01 -14.27 -10.28
C ASN A 309 14.24 -15.08 -9.21
N ILE A 310 14.95 -15.65 -8.25
CA ILE A 310 14.35 -16.40 -7.14
C ILE A 310 13.86 -15.51 -5.99
N ALA A 311 14.16 -14.20 -6.02
CA ALA A 311 13.74 -13.26 -4.97
C ALA A 311 12.37 -12.62 -5.23
N GLN A 312 11.91 -12.62 -6.49
CA GLN A 312 10.72 -11.88 -6.88
C GLN A 312 9.48 -12.37 -6.13
N CYS A 313 8.68 -11.41 -5.64
CA CYS A 313 7.44 -11.62 -4.91
C CYS A 313 7.55 -12.39 -3.59
N LEU A 314 8.77 -12.57 -3.09
CA LEU A 314 9.00 -13.16 -1.78
C LEU A 314 8.89 -12.12 -0.65
N PRO A 315 8.67 -12.56 0.60
CA PRO A 315 8.61 -11.65 1.74
C PRO A 315 9.92 -10.86 1.88
N ALA A 316 9.81 -9.54 1.91
CA ALA A 316 10.91 -8.62 2.17
C ALA A 316 10.57 -7.69 3.34
N LYS A 317 11.53 -7.46 4.23
CA LYS A 317 11.38 -6.60 5.42
C LYS A 317 12.60 -5.72 5.60
N SER A 318 12.36 -4.51 6.10
CA SER A 318 13.40 -3.60 6.57
C SER A 318 13.05 -3.18 8.01
N PRO A 319 14.01 -3.18 8.95
CA PRO A 319 13.81 -2.63 10.28
C PRO A 319 13.88 -1.10 10.31
N ASP A 320 14.39 -0.50 9.23
CA ASP A 320 14.70 0.92 9.16
C ASP A 320 13.45 1.75 8.83
N ALA A 321 13.44 3.00 9.29
CA ALA A 321 12.40 3.95 8.90
C ALA A 321 12.44 4.15 7.38
N ILE A 322 11.27 4.23 6.76
CA ILE A 322 11.13 4.38 5.31
C ILE A 322 10.45 5.70 4.97
N VAL A 323 10.74 6.21 3.78
CA VAL A 323 9.90 7.24 3.17
C VAL A 323 8.49 6.67 3.03
N PRO A 324 7.42 7.39 3.44
CA PRO A 324 6.06 6.88 3.39
C PRO A 324 5.71 6.32 1.99
N GLY A 325 5.23 5.08 1.95
CA GLY A 325 4.90 4.38 0.72
C GLY A 325 6.05 3.67 0.00
N GLN A 326 7.30 3.90 0.40
CA GLN A 326 8.48 3.28 -0.22
C GLN A 326 8.83 1.96 0.50
N LEU A 327 7.93 0.98 0.37
CA LEU A 327 7.91 -0.26 1.15
C LEU A 327 9.02 -1.24 0.73
N ALA A 328 9.55 -2.03 1.68
CA ALA A 328 10.55 -3.07 1.40
C ALA A 328 10.11 -4.07 0.31
N ILE A 329 8.83 -4.45 0.27
CA ILE A 329 8.29 -5.37 -0.75
C ILE A 329 8.41 -4.85 -2.18
N ALA A 330 8.55 -3.53 -2.36
CA ALA A 330 8.72 -2.92 -3.67
C ALA A 330 10.03 -3.33 -4.33
N ALA A 331 11.10 -3.53 -3.54
CA ALA A 331 12.40 -3.95 -4.06
C ALA A 331 12.39 -5.34 -4.73
N VAL A 332 11.29 -6.11 -4.60
CA VAL A 332 11.19 -7.48 -5.14
C VAL A 332 9.88 -7.72 -5.88
N ASP A 333 9.06 -6.72 -6.16
CA ASP A 333 7.74 -6.95 -6.75
C ASP A 333 7.75 -7.11 -8.29
N GLY A 334 8.91 -6.84 -8.92
CA GLY A 334 9.13 -6.99 -10.36
C GLY A 334 8.55 -5.86 -11.20
N ALA A 335 8.17 -4.72 -10.60
CA ALA A 335 7.85 -3.49 -11.31
C ALA A 335 8.99 -2.46 -11.19
N PRO A 336 9.27 -1.72 -12.27
CA PRO A 336 10.32 -0.70 -12.24
C PRO A 336 9.87 0.61 -11.56
N SER A 337 8.56 0.78 -11.37
CA SER A 337 7.91 2.03 -10.92
C SER A 337 7.69 2.12 -9.40
N THR A 338 7.73 1.00 -8.69
CA THR A 338 7.72 0.94 -7.22
C THR A 338 9.15 0.85 -6.71
N LYS A 339 9.41 1.32 -5.48
CA LYS A 339 10.75 1.23 -4.87
C LYS A 339 10.70 1.24 -3.36
N TRP A 340 11.68 0.57 -2.75
CA TRP A 340 12.01 0.73 -1.33
C TRP A 340 12.93 1.94 -1.17
N GLN A 341 12.72 2.74 -0.13
CA GLN A 341 13.55 3.89 0.18
C GLN A 341 13.61 4.14 1.70
N PRO A 342 14.81 4.07 2.32
CA PRO A 342 15.01 4.50 3.70
C PRO A 342 14.77 6.00 3.89
N ALA A 343 14.32 6.38 5.08
CA ALA A 343 14.05 7.78 5.43
C ALA A 343 15.33 8.62 5.65
N SER A 344 16.50 7.98 5.76
CA SER A 344 17.80 8.63 5.93
C SER A 344 18.85 8.05 4.99
N ASP A 345 19.89 8.82 4.67
CA ASP A 345 21.05 8.41 3.88
C ASP A 345 22.09 7.57 4.66
N THR A 346 21.81 7.27 5.93
CA THR A 346 22.59 6.33 6.74
C THR A 346 22.44 4.89 6.24
N ALA A 347 23.30 4.00 6.74
CA ALA A 347 23.19 2.57 6.43
C ALA A 347 21.80 2.04 6.80
N ALA A 348 21.13 1.44 5.82
CA ALA A 348 19.82 0.83 5.97
C ALA A 348 19.81 -0.54 5.30
N THR A 349 18.93 -1.42 5.78
CA THR A 349 18.96 -2.82 5.41
C THR A 349 17.59 -3.35 5.00
N ILE A 350 17.61 -4.27 4.05
CA ILE A 350 16.46 -5.06 3.64
C ILE A 350 16.85 -6.54 3.62
N THR A 351 15.95 -7.38 4.12
CA THR A 351 16.11 -8.84 4.14
C THR A 351 14.96 -9.50 3.41
N ILE A 352 15.29 -10.38 2.47
CA ILE A 352 14.36 -11.21 1.71
C ILE A 352 14.42 -12.63 2.26
N THR A 353 13.27 -13.25 2.50
CA THR A 353 13.18 -14.68 2.83
C THR A 353 13.11 -15.50 1.53
N LEU A 354 14.22 -16.11 1.12
CA LEU A 354 14.32 -16.92 -0.10
C LEU A 354 13.70 -18.32 0.04
N GLY A 355 13.65 -18.86 1.25
CA GLY A 355 13.07 -20.17 1.56
C GLY A 355 14.10 -21.27 1.84
N ASP A 356 13.66 -22.52 2.00
CA ASP A 356 14.52 -23.63 2.43
C ASP A 356 15.29 -24.31 1.28
N GLN A 357 15.05 -23.92 0.03
CA GLN A 357 15.72 -24.47 -1.15
C GLN A 357 16.94 -23.63 -1.51
N TYR A 358 18.12 -24.21 -1.39
CA TYR A 358 19.38 -23.56 -1.76
C TYR A 358 19.64 -23.74 -3.26
N SER A 359 20.07 -22.67 -3.93
CA SER A 359 20.35 -22.67 -5.37
C SER A 359 21.69 -21.99 -5.67
N PRO A 360 22.43 -22.43 -6.71
CA PRO A 360 23.64 -21.74 -7.14
C PRO A 360 23.28 -20.42 -7.84
N VAL A 361 23.61 -19.31 -7.18
CA VAL A 361 23.39 -17.94 -7.69
C VAL A 361 24.54 -17.57 -8.62
N THR A 362 24.20 -17.16 -9.84
CA THR A 362 25.14 -16.75 -10.89
C THR A 362 25.34 -15.25 -10.93
N SER A 363 24.32 -14.48 -10.57
CA SER A 363 24.40 -13.02 -10.56
C SER A 363 23.39 -12.38 -9.63
N LEU A 364 23.70 -11.14 -9.24
CA LEU A 364 22.76 -10.21 -8.62
C LEU A 364 22.52 -9.05 -9.59
N TYR A 365 21.26 -8.67 -9.74
CA TYR A 365 20.87 -7.46 -10.48
C TYR A 365 20.14 -6.50 -9.54
N PHE A 366 20.49 -5.23 -9.65
CA PHE A 366 19.88 -4.16 -8.89
C PHE A 366 19.40 -3.06 -9.84
N ASP A 367 18.17 -2.62 -9.66
CA ASP A 367 17.66 -1.34 -10.18
C ASP A 367 17.52 -0.38 -9.00
N TRP A 368 18.35 0.65 -9.00
CA TRP A 368 18.42 1.71 -8.00
C TRP A 368 17.51 2.90 -8.30
N ALA A 369 16.68 2.82 -9.35
CA ALA A 369 15.90 3.95 -9.85
C ALA A 369 16.78 5.20 -10.05
N GLN A 370 16.35 6.37 -9.55
CA GLN A 370 17.07 7.63 -9.74
C GLN A 370 17.95 8.03 -8.56
N ALA A 371 18.06 7.18 -7.54
CA ALA A 371 18.88 7.43 -6.35
C ALA A 371 19.78 6.22 -6.05
N PRO A 372 20.87 6.01 -6.80
CA PRO A 372 21.87 4.99 -6.48
C PRO A 372 22.49 5.20 -5.09
N PRO A 373 22.79 4.15 -4.31
CA PRO A 373 23.54 4.28 -3.07
C PRO A 373 25.00 4.65 -3.36
N PHE A 374 25.71 5.22 -2.39
CA PHE A 374 27.18 5.31 -2.51
C PHE A 374 27.80 3.92 -2.38
N GLU A 375 27.34 3.17 -1.39
CA GLU A 375 27.86 1.85 -1.06
C GLU A 375 26.72 0.85 -0.92
N PHE A 376 26.97 -0.40 -1.33
CA PHE A 376 26.11 -1.50 -0.94
C PHE A 376 26.91 -2.77 -0.64
N THR A 377 26.30 -3.60 0.19
CA THR A 377 26.82 -4.92 0.51
C THR A 377 25.68 -5.92 0.55
N ALA A 378 25.87 -7.09 -0.05
CA ALA A 378 24.90 -8.17 -0.07
C ALA A 378 25.47 -9.45 0.57
N TRP A 379 24.62 -10.12 1.35
CA TRP A 379 24.93 -11.36 2.04
C TRP A 379 23.85 -12.42 1.84
N PHE A 380 24.26 -13.67 1.96
CA PHE A 380 23.34 -14.79 2.19
C PHE A 380 23.54 -15.34 3.60
N HIS A 381 22.44 -15.64 4.29
CA HIS A 381 22.48 -16.22 5.64
C HIS A 381 21.32 -17.18 5.87
N ASN A 382 21.46 -18.02 6.91
CA ASN A 382 20.51 -19.09 7.21
C ASN A 382 19.75 -18.92 8.53
N SER A 383 20.22 -18.03 9.39
CA SER A 383 19.56 -17.67 10.65
C SER A 383 18.53 -16.56 10.43
N SER A 384 17.43 -16.59 11.17
CA SER A 384 16.44 -15.49 11.20
C SER A 384 17.00 -14.19 11.76
N THR A 385 18.04 -14.29 12.60
CA THR A 385 18.81 -13.15 13.09
C THR A 385 20.09 -13.06 12.27
N PHE A 386 20.37 -11.87 11.74
CA PHE A 386 21.59 -11.64 10.97
C PHE A 386 22.81 -11.57 11.89
N ASP A 387 23.85 -12.29 11.49
CA ASP A 387 25.17 -12.31 12.11
C ASP A 387 26.19 -12.34 10.97
N ASP A 388 26.96 -11.27 10.85
CA ASP A 388 27.92 -11.08 9.77
C ASP A 388 29.11 -12.05 9.84
N THR A 389 29.36 -12.66 11.00
CA THR A 389 30.42 -13.67 11.17
C THR A 389 30.03 -15.04 10.61
N THR A 390 28.73 -15.31 10.50
CA THR A 390 28.20 -16.58 9.95
C THR A 390 27.56 -16.42 8.57
N ALA A 391 27.29 -15.19 8.15
CA ALA A 391 26.76 -14.88 6.84
C ALA A 391 27.84 -15.00 5.75
N THR A 392 27.44 -15.49 4.57
CA THR A 392 28.29 -15.49 3.39
C THR A 392 28.21 -14.11 2.74
N LEU A 393 29.33 -13.37 2.77
CA LEU A 393 29.48 -12.15 1.97
C LEU A 393 29.45 -12.50 0.48
N VAL A 394 28.48 -11.94 -0.25
CA VAL A 394 28.28 -12.22 -1.68
C VAL A 394 28.97 -11.17 -2.54
N THR A 395 28.76 -9.89 -2.22
CA THR A 395 29.41 -8.78 -2.90
C THR A 395 29.40 -7.53 -2.02
N GLN A 396 30.39 -6.67 -2.23
CA GLN A 396 30.51 -5.37 -1.60
C GLN A 396 31.04 -4.37 -2.62
N GLN A 397 30.40 -3.22 -2.72
CA GLN A 397 30.88 -2.10 -3.53
C GLN A 397 30.88 -0.83 -2.68
N SER A 398 32.04 -0.20 -2.55
CA SER A 398 32.22 1.08 -1.85
C SER A 398 31.97 2.30 -2.74
N ARG A 399 31.69 2.10 -4.03
CA ARG A 399 31.31 3.18 -4.95
C ARG A 399 30.50 2.64 -6.11
N VAL A 400 29.18 2.76 -6.01
CA VAL A 400 28.27 2.39 -7.10
C VAL A 400 28.40 3.38 -8.25
N SER A 401 28.47 2.86 -9.47
CA SER A 401 28.48 3.70 -10.69
C SER A 401 27.06 4.13 -11.06
N ILE A 402 26.90 5.39 -11.45
CA ILE A 402 25.65 5.93 -12.01
C ILE A 402 25.57 5.47 -13.48
N SER A 403 24.79 4.44 -13.79
CA SER A 403 24.73 3.86 -15.14
C SER A 403 23.81 4.63 -16.09
N ASN A 404 22.87 5.41 -15.55
CA ASN A 404 21.99 6.30 -16.31
C ASN A 404 22.09 7.73 -15.73
N PRO A 405 23.20 8.44 -16.00
CA PRO A 405 23.41 9.78 -15.47
C PRO A 405 22.39 10.77 -16.05
N TYR A 406 21.95 11.71 -15.21
CA TYR A 406 21.03 12.75 -15.63
C TYR A 406 21.62 13.60 -16.77
N ASP A 407 20.85 13.73 -17.85
CA ASP A 407 21.17 14.55 -19.01
C ASP A 407 20.10 15.64 -19.18
N ALA A 408 20.44 16.88 -18.81
CA ALA A 408 19.53 18.01 -18.89
C ALA A 408 19.05 18.31 -20.31
N SER A 409 19.81 17.91 -21.35
CA SER A 409 19.41 18.12 -22.75
C SER A 409 18.30 17.17 -23.20
N LYS A 410 18.11 16.05 -22.49
CA LYS A 410 17.10 15.01 -22.75
C LYS A 410 15.98 14.98 -21.70
N ALA A 411 16.01 15.90 -20.74
CA ALA A 411 15.02 15.91 -19.65
C ALA A 411 13.58 16.09 -20.17
N ASP A 412 13.43 16.79 -21.29
CA ASP A 412 12.14 17.06 -21.93
C ASP A 412 11.71 15.93 -22.90
N ASP A 413 12.56 14.91 -23.12
CA ASP A 413 12.22 13.76 -23.96
C ASP A 413 11.27 12.81 -23.23
N ILE A 414 10.19 12.42 -23.90
CA ILE A 414 9.32 11.36 -23.42
C ILE A 414 10.00 10.04 -23.74
N VAL A 415 10.45 9.34 -22.70
CA VAL A 415 11.12 8.04 -22.83
C VAL A 415 10.53 7.06 -21.82
N PRO A 416 10.52 5.75 -22.12
CA PRO A 416 10.19 4.73 -21.16
C PRO A 416 11.05 4.87 -19.91
N TYR A 417 10.51 4.46 -18.77
CA TYR A 417 11.25 4.52 -17.53
C TYR A 417 12.56 3.73 -17.62
N MET A 418 13.66 4.37 -17.20
CA MET A 418 14.98 3.74 -17.07
C MET A 418 15.59 4.15 -15.74
N GLY A 419 15.88 3.16 -14.89
CA GLY A 419 16.61 3.34 -13.64
C GLY A 419 18.13 3.21 -13.81
N ASN A 420 18.85 3.61 -12.78
CA ASN A 420 20.27 3.29 -12.62
C ASN A 420 20.40 1.87 -12.12
N THR A 421 21.27 1.09 -12.74
CA THR A 421 21.35 -0.35 -12.52
C THR A 421 22.76 -0.81 -12.20
N THR A 422 22.87 -1.93 -11.50
CA THR A 422 24.13 -2.62 -11.25
C THR A 422 23.95 -4.11 -11.46
N ASN A 423 24.83 -4.70 -12.26
CA ASN A 423 24.91 -6.15 -12.48
C ASN A 423 26.19 -6.67 -11.82
N VAL A 424 26.06 -7.70 -11.00
CA VAL A 424 27.18 -8.38 -10.35
C VAL A 424 27.17 -9.84 -10.77
N THR A 425 28.13 -10.23 -11.61
CA THR A 425 28.38 -11.65 -11.94
C THR A 425 29.20 -12.30 -10.84
N LEU A 426 28.77 -13.48 -10.39
CA LEU A 426 29.44 -14.25 -9.35
C LEU A 426 30.28 -15.35 -9.99
N THR A 427 31.58 -15.36 -9.74
CA THR A 427 32.49 -16.41 -10.23
C THR A 427 33.51 -16.75 -9.15
N PRO A 428 33.45 -17.94 -8.54
CA PRO A 428 32.45 -19.00 -8.78
C PRO A 428 31.03 -18.61 -8.33
N ASN A 429 30.02 -19.37 -8.74
CA ASN A 429 28.65 -19.21 -8.25
C ASN A 429 28.62 -19.34 -6.72
N VAL A 430 27.76 -18.55 -6.08
CA VAL A 430 27.57 -18.58 -4.63
C VAL A 430 26.24 -19.25 -4.32
N TRP A 431 26.22 -20.21 -3.39
CA TRP A 431 24.96 -20.82 -2.96
C TRP A 431 24.12 -19.81 -2.20
N SER A 432 22.83 -19.73 -2.53
CA SER A 432 21.87 -18.92 -1.77
C SER A 432 21.80 -19.40 -0.31
N GLY A 433 21.33 -18.52 0.57
CA GLY A 433 20.92 -18.88 1.93
C GLY A 433 19.41 -18.96 2.04
N LYS A 434 18.89 -19.19 3.25
CA LYS A 434 17.46 -19.03 3.54
C LYS A 434 16.99 -17.58 3.43
N PHE A 435 17.93 -16.65 3.63
CA PHE A 435 17.71 -15.23 3.58
C PHE A 435 18.79 -14.57 2.73
N ALA A 436 18.40 -13.51 2.02
CA ALA A 436 19.32 -12.57 1.41
C ALA A 436 19.20 -11.24 2.15
N ARG A 437 20.33 -10.63 2.54
CA ARG A 437 20.36 -9.29 3.13
C ARG A 437 21.12 -8.33 2.24
N LEU A 438 20.56 -7.15 2.02
CA LEU A 438 21.19 -6.03 1.34
C LEU A 438 21.30 -4.88 2.35
N SER A 439 22.49 -4.31 2.46
CA SER A 439 22.74 -3.03 3.13
C SER A 439 23.07 -2.00 2.07
N ILE A 440 22.42 -0.84 2.13
CA ILE A 440 22.74 0.32 1.30
C ILE A 440 23.10 1.50 2.20
N THR A 441 24.04 2.32 1.77
CA THR A 441 24.45 3.54 2.47
C THR A 441 24.56 4.68 1.47
N GLY A 442 24.06 5.85 1.86
CA GLY A 442 24.15 7.06 1.08
C GLY A 442 23.13 7.18 -0.04
N ASN A 443 23.24 8.25 -0.80
CA ASN A 443 22.37 8.57 -1.93
C ASN A 443 23.11 9.47 -2.92
N GLN A 444 23.14 9.08 -4.20
CA GLN A 444 23.82 9.77 -5.29
C GLN A 444 22.88 10.61 -6.17
N ASN A 445 21.62 10.84 -5.77
CA ASN A 445 20.64 11.61 -6.56
C ASN A 445 20.99 13.10 -6.71
N GLY A 446 21.95 13.61 -5.92
CA GLY A 446 22.41 15.00 -5.98
C GLY A 446 21.42 16.04 -5.44
N LEU A 447 20.34 15.62 -4.77
CA LEU A 447 19.31 16.54 -4.24
C LEU A 447 19.63 17.07 -2.84
N GLY A 448 20.45 16.36 -2.05
CA GLY A 448 20.79 16.77 -0.68
C GLY A 448 19.58 16.81 0.25
N ASP A 449 18.57 15.98 -0.01
CA ASP A 449 17.32 15.86 0.76
C ASP A 449 17.46 15.02 2.04
N GLY A 450 18.63 14.41 2.25
CA GLY A 450 18.93 13.55 3.40
C GLY A 450 18.26 12.17 3.32
N LEU A 451 17.59 11.84 2.23
CA LEU A 451 16.90 10.57 2.05
C LEU A 451 17.87 9.46 1.62
N GLY A 452 17.53 8.22 1.96
CA GLY A 452 18.26 7.05 1.51
C GLY A 452 18.15 6.81 0.00
N ALA A 453 19.09 6.03 -0.53
CA ALA A 453 19.00 5.49 -1.88
C ALA A 453 17.78 4.60 -2.08
N THR A 454 17.39 4.42 -3.34
CA THR A 454 16.23 3.63 -3.73
C THR A 454 16.62 2.25 -4.24
N VAL A 455 15.75 1.27 -4.04
CA VAL A 455 15.84 -0.07 -4.67
C VAL A 455 14.49 -0.38 -5.30
N ALA A 456 14.40 -0.24 -6.62
CA ALA A 456 13.23 -0.61 -7.41
C ALA A 456 13.21 -2.12 -7.71
N GLU A 457 14.37 -2.72 -7.97
CA GLU A 457 14.47 -4.18 -8.13
C GLU A 457 15.77 -4.69 -7.50
N TRP A 458 15.67 -5.80 -6.77
CA TRP A 458 16.77 -6.62 -6.33
C TRP A 458 16.49 -8.06 -6.74
N ALA A 459 17.19 -8.50 -7.79
CA ALA A 459 17.07 -9.83 -8.33
C ALA A 459 18.25 -10.72 -7.89
N VAL A 460 17.91 -11.93 -7.43
CA VAL A 460 18.85 -13.00 -7.13
C VAL A 460 18.70 -14.05 -8.22
N VAL A 461 19.68 -14.14 -9.13
CA VAL A 461 19.56 -14.92 -10.37
C VAL A 461 20.32 -16.24 -10.25
N VAL A 462 19.65 -17.34 -10.60
CA VAL A 462 20.22 -18.70 -10.55
C VAL A 462 20.48 -19.27 -11.94
N ASP A 463 21.39 -20.24 -12.04
CA ASP A 463 21.61 -21.00 -13.26
C ASP A 463 20.49 -22.05 -13.41
N ASN A 464 19.38 -21.71 -14.06
CA ASN A 464 18.40 -22.70 -14.46
C ASN A 464 17.91 -22.41 -15.88
N GLY A 465 18.13 -23.38 -16.77
CA GLY A 465 17.50 -23.41 -18.09
C GLY A 465 15.97 -23.45 -17.96
N SER A 466 15.32 -22.54 -18.67
CA SER A 466 13.86 -22.55 -18.92
C SER A 466 12.96 -22.21 -17.72
N GLN A 467 13.05 -20.98 -17.21
CA GLN A 467 11.86 -20.30 -16.67
C GLN A 467 11.20 -19.52 -17.82
N ASN A 468 9.87 -19.52 -17.88
CA ASN A 468 9.12 -18.85 -18.94
C ASN A 468 9.30 -17.33 -18.82
N ILE A 469 9.92 -16.73 -19.84
CA ILE A 469 10.26 -15.31 -19.88
C ILE A 469 9.10 -14.53 -20.49
N THR A 470 8.73 -13.42 -19.87
CA THR A 470 8.05 -12.31 -20.55
C THR A 470 8.92 -11.07 -20.40
N SER A 471 9.51 -10.59 -21.51
CA SER A 471 10.27 -9.34 -21.49
C SER A 471 9.30 -8.18 -21.30
N ARG A 472 9.50 -7.34 -20.27
CA ARG A 472 8.80 -6.04 -20.14
C ARG A 472 9.23 -5.03 -21.20
N THR A 473 10.27 -5.32 -21.99
CA THR A 473 10.74 -4.48 -23.10
C THR A 473 9.84 -4.63 -24.33
N ALA A 474 9.20 -3.52 -24.72
CA ALA A 474 8.58 -3.35 -26.02
C ALA A 474 9.66 -3.48 -27.11
N THR A 475 9.75 -4.65 -27.74
CA THR A 475 10.45 -4.78 -29.01
C THR A 475 9.45 -4.48 -30.12
N SER A 476 9.67 -3.35 -30.79
CA SER A 476 9.01 -2.97 -32.03
C SER A 476 9.36 -3.99 -33.13
N ASN A 477 8.55 -5.04 -33.26
CA ASN A 477 8.51 -5.83 -34.47
C ASN A 477 7.03 -5.95 -34.89
N ALA A 478 6.55 -4.93 -35.57
CA ALA A 478 5.30 -5.00 -36.31
C ALA A 478 5.46 -6.00 -37.47
N PRO A 479 4.68 -7.09 -37.55
CA PRO A 479 4.42 -7.72 -38.82
C PRO A 479 3.32 -6.91 -39.49
N THR A 480 3.64 -6.32 -40.63
CA THR A 480 2.69 -5.73 -41.56
C THR A 480 1.61 -6.77 -41.91
N ALA A 481 0.46 -6.72 -41.24
CA ALA A 481 -0.66 -7.60 -41.52
C ALA A 481 -1.70 -6.87 -42.38
N THR A 482 -1.57 -7.05 -43.69
CA THR A 482 -2.68 -6.88 -44.62
C THR A 482 -3.87 -7.73 -44.17
N ARG A 483 -5.03 -7.08 -44.04
CA ARG A 483 -6.32 -7.69 -43.73
C ARG A 483 -6.76 -8.66 -44.84
N SER A 484 -7.07 -9.90 -44.48
CA SER A 484 -8.02 -10.72 -45.24
C SER A 484 -8.67 -11.80 -44.37
N ASN A 485 -10.00 -11.88 -44.48
CA ASN A 485 -10.90 -12.89 -43.93
C ASN A 485 -10.48 -14.32 -44.29
N ALA A 486 -10.58 -15.27 -43.35
CA ALA A 486 -11.05 -16.63 -43.64
C ALA A 486 -11.37 -17.42 -42.37
N ASN A 487 -12.55 -18.05 -42.39
CA ASN A 487 -12.97 -19.17 -41.57
C ASN A 487 -11.96 -20.32 -41.60
N THR A 488 -11.77 -21.02 -40.48
CA THR A 488 -11.83 -22.50 -40.43
C THR A 488 -11.85 -23.03 -38.99
N SER A 489 -12.71 -24.02 -38.81
CA SER A 489 -12.89 -24.89 -37.65
C SER A 489 -11.75 -25.89 -37.47
N THR A 490 -11.35 -26.18 -36.23
CA THR A 490 -10.74 -27.48 -35.90
C THR A 490 -11.00 -27.87 -34.44
N SER A 491 -11.57 -29.07 -34.30
CA SER A 491 -11.83 -29.85 -33.10
C SER A 491 -10.55 -30.42 -32.48
N TYR A 492 -10.46 -30.47 -31.14
CA TYR A 492 -9.53 -31.38 -30.45
C TYR A 492 -10.21 -32.12 -29.30
N GLN A 493 -9.91 -33.42 -29.28
CA GLN A 493 -10.51 -34.48 -28.48
C GLN A 493 -9.97 -34.52 -27.04
N SER A 494 -10.85 -35.00 -26.17
CA SER A 494 -10.66 -35.36 -24.77
C SER A 494 -9.60 -36.44 -24.53
N LEU A 495 -8.83 -36.29 -23.46
CA LEU A 495 -8.20 -37.41 -22.75
C LEU A 495 -8.52 -37.30 -21.25
N ALA A 496 -9.04 -38.40 -20.72
CA ALA A 496 -9.57 -38.52 -19.37
C ALA A 496 -8.58 -39.22 -18.41
N SER A 497 -8.79 -38.91 -17.13
CA SER A 497 -8.64 -39.75 -15.92
C SER A 497 -7.26 -40.19 -15.42
N SER A 498 -6.95 -39.79 -14.19
CA SER A 498 -6.50 -40.69 -13.12
C SER A 498 -6.84 -40.12 -11.72
N SER A 499 -7.33 -40.99 -10.84
CA SER A 499 -7.90 -40.70 -9.51
C SER A 499 -6.86 -40.32 -8.43
N PRO A 500 -7.25 -39.58 -7.36
CA PRO A 500 -6.37 -39.26 -6.25
C PRO A 500 -6.38 -40.31 -5.13
N ALA A 501 -5.23 -40.51 -4.50
CA ALA A 501 -5.00 -41.38 -3.36
C ALA A 501 -5.32 -40.69 -2.02
N THR A 502 -5.94 -41.46 -1.13
CA THR A 502 -6.38 -41.13 0.24
C THR A 502 -5.19 -40.99 1.19
N VAL A 503 -5.15 -39.93 2.01
CA VAL A 503 -4.22 -39.81 3.16
C VAL A 503 -5.02 -39.63 4.44
N THR A 504 -4.69 -40.48 5.42
CA THR A 504 -5.33 -40.69 6.73
C THR A 504 -4.87 -39.71 7.81
N ASN A 505 -5.79 -39.43 8.73
CA ASN A 505 -5.66 -38.60 9.95
C ASN A 505 -4.52 -39.00 10.91
N VAL A 506 -3.94 -38.01 11.60
CA VAL A 506 -3.14 -38.16 12.83
C VAL A 506 -3.73 -37.25 13.93
N PRO A 507 -3.86 -37.67 15.21
CA PRO A 507 -4.59 -36.93 16.24
C PRO A 507 -3.73 -35.92 17.02
N ALA A 508 -4.40 -34.86 17.49
CA ALA A 508 -3.86 -33.76 18.28
C ALA A 508 -3.46 -34.19 19.72
N THR A 509 -2.35 -33.65 20.22
CA THR A 509 -1.91 -33.78 21.62
C THR A 509 -2.17 -32.47 22.38
N ILE A 510 -2.75 -32.60 23.57
CA ILE A 510 -3.19 -31.53 24.49
C ILE A 510 -1.99 -31.10 25.35
N VAL A 511 -1.78 -29.78 25.50
CA VAL A 511 -0.87 -29.18 26.51
C VAL A 511 -1.70 -28.38 27.51
N SER A 512 -1.47 -28.65 28.80
CA SER A 512 -2.14 -28.06 29.97
C SER A 512 -1.73 -26.61 30.25
N ALA A 513 -2.68 -25.78 30.70
CA ALA A 513 -2.48 -24.37 31.07
C ALA A 513 -1.79 -24.19 32.44
N ALA A 514 -0.93 -23.17 32.55
CA ALA A 514 -0.41 -22.64 33.82
C ALA A 514 -1.44 -21.70 34.50
N PRO A 515 -1.43 -21.53 35.84
CA PRO A 515 -2.40 -20.66 36.53
C PRO A 515 -2.05 -19.18 36.37
N SER A 516 -3.06 -18.32 36.21
CA SER A 516 -2.89 -16.86 36.10
C SER A 516 -2.61 -16.20 37.45
N PRO A 517 -1.64 -15.27 37.57
CA PRO A 517 -1.51 -14.37 38.71
C PRO A 517 -2.56 -13.24 38.65
N SER A 518 -3.05 -12.79 39.81
CA SER A 518 -4.01 -11.68 39.94
C SER A 518 -3.32 -10.42 40.52
N PRO A 519 -3.41 -9.24 39.87
CA PRO A 519 -2.80 -8.01 40.38
C PRO A 519 -3.52 -7.45 41.62
N ASN A 520 -2.76 -6.84 42.55
CA ASN A 520 -3.26 -6.38 43.87
C ASN A 520 -3.15 -4.86 44.15
N ALA A 521 -2.66 -4.03 43.21
CA ALA A 521 -2.63 -2.58 43.40
C ALA A 521 -2.71 -1.81 42.06
N ALA A 522 -3.37 -0.65 42.07
CA ALA A 522 -3.52 0.28 40.96
C ALA A 522 -3.02 1.69 41.31
N VAL A 523 -2.33 2.37 40.39
CA VAL A 523 -1.83 3.77 40.51
C VAL A 523 -2.73 4.72 39.72
N ILE A 524 -3.16 5.81 40.37
CA ILE A 524 -3.84 6.97 39.74
C ILE A 524 -2.98 8.21 39.97
N MET A 525 -2.77 9.01 38.93
CA MET A 525 -2.15 10.34 39.01
C MET A 525 -3.19 11.40 38.68
N TYR A 526 -3.28 12.42 39.54
CA TYR A 526 -4.12 13.60 39.32
C TYR A 526 -3.23 14.85 39.43
N ARG A 527 -3.54 15.85 38.60
CA ARG A 527 -2.85 17.14 38.49
C ARG A 527 -3.67 18.20 39.21
N GLU A 528 -3.15 18.74 40.31
CA GLU A 528 -3.80 19.84 41.01
C GLU A 528 -3.23 21.17 40.46
N ASP A 529 -3.94 21.78 39.52
CA ASP A 529 -3.59 23.12 39.03
C ASP A 529 -4.12 24.18 39.99
N SER A 530 -3.24 25.04 40.48
CA SER A 530 -3.64 26.25 41.19
C SER A 530 -3.19 27.49 40.41
N CYS A 531 -4.15 28.13 39.74
CA CYS A 531 -4.17 29.53 39.31
C CYS A 531 -3.56 29.92 37.93
N ASP A 532 -4.13 30.98 37.36
CA ASP A 532 -3.96 31.55 36.01
C ASP A 532 -2.65 32.36 35.75
N ASP A 533 -1.47 31.93 36.22
CA ASP A 533 -0.23 32.67 35.93
C ASP A 533 0.97 31.79 35.55
N ALA A 534 1.88 32.34 34.75
CA ALA A 534 3.01 31.67 34.08
C ALA A 534 4.13 31.14 35.01
N SER A 535 3.86 30.94 36.30
CA SER A 535 4.79 30.38 37.29
C SER A 535 4.19 29.20 38.06
N CYS A 536 3.40 28.35 37.39
CA CYS A 536 2.82 27.16 38.02
C CYS A 536 3.86 26.09 38.36
N ASP A 537 3.80 25.60 39.59
CA ASP A 537 4.36 24.30 40.00
C ASP A 537 3.23 23.28 39.89
N SER A 538 3.42 22.23 39.08
CA SER A 538 2.47 21.11 39.01
C SER A 538 2.92 20.01 39.97
N THR A 539 2.00 19.55 40.82
CA THR A 539 2.24 18.42 41.74
C THR A 539 1.39 17.22 41.32
N ALA A 540 2.02 16.04 41.24
CA ALA A 540 1.32 14.79 40.98
C ALA A 540 1.27 13.91 42.24
N HIS A 541 0.10 13.32 42.51
CA HIS A 541 -0.12 12.40 43.63
C HIS A 541 -0.27 10.96 43.15
N ILE A 542 0.23 9.99 43.93
CA ILE A 542 0.14 8.55 43.64
C ILE A 542 -0.59 7.80 44.76
N TYR A 543 -1.52 6.93 44.37
CA TYR A 543 -2.36 6.13 45.26
C TYR A 543 -2.22 4.62 45.01
N ALA A 544 -2.57 3.79 46.00
CA ALA A 544 -2.60 2.32 45.89
C ALA A 544 -4.02 1.80 46.13
N ILE A 545 -4.60 1.13 45.13
CA ILE A 545 -6.02 0.74 45.12
C ILE A 545 -6.18 -0.73 44.76
N LYS A 546 -7.05 -1.51 45.43
CA LYS A 546 -7.33 -2.90 45.04
C LYS A 546 -8.48 -2.99 44.01
N PRO A 547 -8.50 -4.01 43.13
CA PRO A 547 -9.62 -4.20 42.21
C PRO A 547 -10.96 -4.32 42.97
N GLY A 548 -11.92 -3.46 42.64
CA GLY A 548 -13.25 -3.40 43.26
C GLY A 548 -13.43 -2.35 44.36
N ASP A 549 -12.36 -1.66 44.78
CA ASP A 549 -12.46 -0.56 45.74
C ASP A 549 -13.03 0.71 45.08
N THR A 550 -13.91 1.42 45.80
CA THR A 550 -14.36 2.76 45.39
C THR A 550 -13.45 3.81 46.02
N VAL A 551 -12.81 4.65 45.21
CA VAL A 551 -11.88 5.68 45.68
C VAL A 551 -12.57 7.03 45.66
N ASN A 552 -12.69 7.67 46.83
CA ASN A 552 -13.16 9.05 46.94
C ASN A 552 -11.95 9.96 47.18
N VAL A 553 -11.61 10.74 46.15
CA VAL A 553 -10.39 11.55 46.13
C VAL A 553 -10.54 12.84 46.95
N CYS A 554 -11.77 13.34 47.11
CA CYS A 554 -12.10 14.52 47.91
C CYS A 554 -11.96 14.27 49.44
N SER A 555 -11.88 13.02 49.90
CA SER A 555 -11.94 12.67 51.33
C SER A 555 -10.64 12.12 51.93
N ASN A 556 -9.47 12.50 51.39
CA ASN A 556 -8.12 12.08 51.79
C ASN A 556 -7.78 10.61 51.45
N PRO A 557 -7.18 10.34 50.28
CA PRO A 557 -6.61 9.05 50.01
C PRO A 557 -5.20 8.96 50.63
N LYS A 558 -4.79 7.76 51.07
CA LYS A 558 -3.42 7.50 51.51
C LYS A 558 -2.44 7.73 50.33
N SER A 559 -1.85 8.92 50.27
CA SER A 559 -0.74 9.21 49.33
C SER A 559 0.52 8.46 49.78
N ILE A 560 1.18 7.81 48.83
CA ILE A 560 2.47 7.13 49.04
C ILE A 560 3.67 7.97 48.57
N GLY A 561 3.43 9.20 48.08
CA GLY A 561 4.46 10.16 47.65
C GLY A 561 3.88 11.33 46.85
N SER A 562 4.68 12.41 46.73
CA SER A 562 4.45 13.56 45.84
C SER A 562 5.75 13.92 45.12
N ILE A 563 5.66 14.38 43.86
CA ILE A 563 6.79 14.88 43.06
C ILE A 563 6.43 16.28 42.57
N ASN A 564 7.33 17.25 42.79
CA ASN A 564 7.20 18.63 42.27
C ASN A 564 7.93 18.76 40.92
N TYR A 565 7.27 19.38 39.94
CA TYR A 565 7.83 19.63 38.60
C TYR A 565 7.99 21.14 38.34
N PRO A 566 9.20 21.71 38.48
CA PRO A 566 9.43 23.12 38.19
C PRO A 566 9.78 23.34 36.70
N ASN A 567 8.95 24.14 36.01
CA ASN A 567 9.09 24.72 34.65
C ASN A 567 8.67 23.86 33.44
N LEU A 568 7.42 24.01 32.99
CA LEU A 568 7.00 23.74 31.60
C LEU A 568 6.61 25.05 30.88
N ASP A 569 7.17 25.27 29.69
CA ASP A 569 6.66 26.24 28.71
C ASP A 569 5.73 25.49 27.74
N LEU A 570 4.42 25.67 27.90
CA LEU A 570 3.37 24.87 27.26
C LEU A 570 3.06 25.28 25.80
N THR A 571 3.86 26.16 25.19
CA THR A 571 3.67 26.53 23.76
C THR A 571 4.61 25.79 22.81
N LYS A 572 5.53 24.99 23.33
CA LYS A 572 6.52 24.22 22.55
C LYS A 572 6.76 22.86 23.20
N ASP A 573 6.13 21.84 22.65
CA ASP A 573 6.36 20.40 22.88
C ASP A 573 6.19 19.90 24.33
N PHE A 574 5.30 18.91 24.52
CA PHE A 574 5.16 18.12 25.75
C PHE A 574 6.34 17.16 25.96
N ASP A 575 7.58 17.67 25.97
CA ASP A 575 8.76 16.86 26.25
C ASP A 575 9.14 16.97 27.74
N LEU A 576 8.45 16.18 28.58
CA LEU A 576 8.85 15.96 29.96
C LEU A 576 10.12 15.10 29.97
N LYS A 577 11.26 15.69 30.33
CA LYS A 577 12.58 15.03 30.29
C LYS A 577 12.59 13.62 30.91
N SER A 578 13.12 12.68 30.14
CA SER A 578 13.16 11.22 30.27
C SER A 578 14.13 10.63 31.31
N SER A 579 14.43 11.31 32.42
CA SER A 579 15.37 10.77 33.42
C SER A 579 14.68 9.79 34.39
N ALA A 580 15.27 8.61 34.57
CA ALA A 580 14.76 7.59 35.47
C ALA A 580 14.76 8.04 36.93
N PHE A 581 13.69 7.71 37.67
CA PHE A 581 13.54 8.01 39.10
C PHE A 581 13.00 6.80 39.87
N SER A 582 13.06 6.88 41.20
CA SER A 582 12.56 5.84 42.11
C SER A 582 11.44 6.41 42.98
N ILE A 583 10.36 5.64 43.15
CA ILE A 583 9.21 6.06 43.97
C ILE A 583 8.61 4.86 44.71
N GLY A 584 8.38 4.99 46.02
CA GLY A 584 7.68 3.97 46.81
C GLY A 584 8.28 2.56 46.79
N GLY A 585 9.60 2.41 46.52
CA GLY A 585 10.28 1.12 46.38
C GLY A 585 10.40 0.60 44.93
N LEU A 586 9.75 1.25 43.97
CA LEU A 586 9.95 1.03 42.54
C LEU A 586 11.23 1.77 42.11
N THR A 587 12.07 1.13 41.29
CA THR A 587 13.36 1.68 40.84
C THR A 587 13.43 1.77 39.32
N ASN A 588 14.16 2.78 38.82
CA ASN A 588 14.35 3.05 37.39
C ASN A 588 13.05 3.22 36.59
N CYS A 589 12.07 3.89 37.17
CA CYS A 589 10.84 4.22 36.46
C CYS A 589 11.06 5.46 35.58
N VAL A 590 10.50 5.43 34.37
CA VAL A 590 10.58 6.52 33.41
C VAL A 590 9.16 6.95 33.07
N PHE A 591 8.92 8.26 33.15
CA PHE A 591 7.66 8.83 32.71
C PHE A 591 7.74 9.12 31.22
N TYR A 592 6.87 8.49 30.45
CA TYR A 592 6.73 8.72 29.03
C TYR A 592 5.51 9.61 28.79
N GLY A 593 5.75 10.90 28.60
CA GLY A 593 4.86 11.72 27.78
C GLY A 593 5.06 11.30 26.34
N GLN A 594 4.38 10.25 25.88
CA GLN A 594 4.45 9.93 24.46
C GLN A 594 3.68 10.97 23.67
N ASN A 595 4.36 11.49 22.65
CA ASN A 595 3.75 12.02 21.44
C ASN A 595 2.87 10.92 20.78
N LEU A 596 1.62 10.82 21.24
CA LEU A 596 0.49 10.19 20.56
C LEU A 596 -0.75 11.11 20.74
N PRO A 597 -1.73 11.02 19.83
CA PRO A 597 -2.52 12.15 19.33
C PRO A 597 -3.59 12.62 20.32
N LEU A 598 -3.92 13.90 20.30
CA LEU A 598 -5.21 14.37 20.83
C LEU A 598 -6.35 13.72 20.02
N PRO A 599 -7.37 13.17 20.69
CA PRO A 599 -8.74 13.57 20.47
C PRO A 599 -9.13 14.53 21.60
N LEU A 600 -9.84 15.61 21.27
CA LEU A 600 -10.68 16.29 22.28
C LEU A 600 -11.65 15.21 22.79
N VAL A 601 -11.65 14.81 24.05
CA VAL A 601 -11.94 15.59 25.26
C VAL A 601 -11.22 14.92 26.46
N GLY A 602 -10.59 15.70 27.33
CA GLY A 602 -9.89 15.21 28.54
C GLY A 602 -8.37 15.36 28.50
N GLU A 603 -7.83 16.25 29.33
CA GLU A 603 -6.39 16.48 29.48
C GLU A 603 -5.71 15.22 30.00
N ASN A 604 -4.94 14.52 29.16
CA ASN A 604 -4.27 13.29 29.57
C ASN A 604 -2.77 13.48 29.81
N VAL A 605 -2.35 13.20 31.05
CA VAL A 605 -0.97 13.18 31.54
C VAL A 605 -0.36 11.80 31.24
N GLY A 606 0.90 11.74 30.78
CA GLY A 606 1.59 10.55 30.23
C GLY A 606 1.66 9.26 31.08
N VAL A 607 2.35 8.23 30.56
CA VAL A 607 2.40 6.85 31.12
C VAL A 607 3.71 6.60 31.88
N LEU A 608 3.63 5.99 33.07
CA LEU A 608 4.80 5.55 33.84
C LEU A 608 5.19 4.11 33.51
N GLU A 609 6.41 3.87 33.05
CA GLU A 609 6.94 2.51 32.84
C GLU A 609 8.10 2.21 33.80
N CYS A 610 8.18 0.98 34.31
CA CYS A 610 9.30 0.51 35.12
C CYS A 610 9.81 -0.84 34.58
N ALA A 611 11.13 -1.02 34.52
CA ALA A 611 11.80 -2.14 33.83
C ALA A 611 11.53 -3.56 34.38
N ALA A 612 10.77 -3.70 35.47
CA ALA A 612 10.48 -4.98 36.12
C ALA A 612 9.08 -5.55 35.82
N MET A 613 8.30 -4.96 34.89
CA MET A 613 6.93 -5.41 34.57
C MET A 613 6.78 -5.99 33.15
N PRO A 614 6.03 -7.10 32.96
CA PRO A 614 5.61 -7.54 31.63
C PRO A 614 4.45 -6.67 31.08
N PRO A 615 4.29 -6.57 29.74
CA PRO A 615 3.25 -5.75 29.11
C PRO A 615 1.84 -6.32 29.37
N LEU A 616 0.90 -5.45 29.79
CA LEU A 616 -0.46 -5.82 30.19
C LEU A 616 -1.48 -5.72 29.02
N PRO A 617 -2.52 -6.57 28.98
CA PRO A 617 -3.66 -6.38 28.08
C PRO A 617 -4.60 -5.27 28.61
N SER A 618 -5.27 -4.57 27.68
CA SER A 618 -6.24 -3.51 27.98
C SER A 618 -7.45 -4.05 28.76
N ILE A 619 -7.81 -3.40 29.88
CA ILE A 619 -9.03 -3.69 30.66
C ILE A 619 -9.87 -2.41 30.70
N PRO A 620 -11.19 -2.46 30.45
CA PRO A 620 -12.05 -1.29 30.52
C PRO A 620 -12.35 -0.90 31.98
N CYS A 621 -12.34 0.40 32.27
CA CYS A 621 -12.79 0.97 33.53
C CYS A 621 -14.03 1.84 33.28
N ASP A 622 -15.11 1.61 34.03
CA ASP A 622 -16.25 2.52 34.09
C ASP A 622 -16.17 3.35 35.38
N VAL A 623 -16.27 4.67 35.23
CA VAL A 623 -16.43 5.60 36.36
C VAL A 623 -17.93 5.69 36.66
N PRO A 624 -18.40 5.38 37.89
CA PRO A 624 -19.81 5.49 38.22
C PRO A 624 -20.26 6.96 38.17
N ALA A 625 -21.17 7.26 37.25
CA ALA A 625 -21.81 8.56 37.16
C ALA A 625 -22.76 8.79 38.35
N ALA A 626 -22.23 9.28 39.48
CA ALA A 626 -22.94 10.08 40.48
C ALA A 626 -22.09 10.23 41.76
N GLN A 627 -21.42 11.37 41.94
CA GLN A 627 -21.22 12.01 43.26
C GLN A 627 -20.60 13.41 43.13
N SER A 628 -21.30 14.34 42.47
CA SER A 628 -21.06 15.76 42.66
C SER A 628 -21.62 16.17 44.04
N THR A 629 -20.80 16.69 44.96
CA THR A 629 -21.23 17.70 45.98
C THR A 629 -20.16 18.11 47.01
N SER A 630 -18.97 17.49 47.09
CA SER A 630 -18.01 17.81 48.17
C SER A 630 -16.67 18.47 47.78
N CYS A 631 -16.37 18.62 46.49
CA CYS A 631 -15.14 19.28 46.01
C CYS A 631 -15.42 20.75 45.60
N THR A 632 -15.94 21.58 46.52
CA THR A 632 -16.45 22.94 46.20
C THR A 632 -15.47 24.09 46.48
N SER A 633 -14.18 23.82 46.69
CA SER A 633 -13.20 24.89 46.99
C SER A 633 -11.92 24.90 46.14
N SER A 634 -11.82 24.05 45.11
CA SER A 634 -10.86 24.21 44.02
C SER A 634 -11.67 24.28 42.72
N HIS A 635 -11.19 25.07 41.76
CA HIS A 635 -11.84 25.23 40.45
C HIS A 635 -12.17 23.86 39.83
N ASP A 636 -13.33 23.79 39.19
CA ASP A 636 -14.05 22.58 38.76
C ASP A 636 -13.15 21.39 38.39
N LEU A 637 -13.24 20.32 39.20
CA LEU A 637 -12.72 19.00 38.89
C LEU A 637 -13.68 18.34 37.88
N ASP A 638 -13.51 18.64 36.60
CA ASP A 638 -14.27 18.00 35.54
C ASP A 638 -13.89 16.51 35.41
N ALA A 639 -14.81 15.69 34.91
CA ALA A 639 -14.62 14.25 34.69
C ALA A 639 -13.48 13.94 33.67
N ASP A 640 -12.94 14.98 33.06
CA ASP A 640 -11.96 15.03 31.99
C ASP A 640 -10.50 15.05 32.49
N ASP A 641 -10.26 15.19 33.80
CA ASP A 641 -8.90 15.27 34.41
C ASP A 641 -8.33 13.92 34.90
N TRP A 642 -8.92 12.80 34.47
CA TRP A 642 -8.53 11.47 34.95
C TRP A 642 -7.98 10.60 33.82
N THR A 643 -6.69 10.27 33.89
CA THR A 643 -5.99 9.38 32.93
C THR A 643 -5.77 7.97 33.54
N PRO A 644 -5.73 6.89 32.73
CA PRO A 644 -5.90 5.52 33.21
C PRO A 644 -4.80 4.91 34.12
N ILE A 645 -5.24 3.82 34.74
CA ILE A 645 -4.69 3.05 35.87
C ILE A 645 -3.56 2.10 35.44
N ALA A 646 -2.43 2.10 36.16
CA ALA A 646 -1.41 1.04 36.08
C ALA A 646 -1.57 0.03 37.22
N TYR A 647 -1.61 -1.28 36.93
CA TYR A 647 -1.58 -2.33 37.96
C TYR A 647 -0.15 -2.75 38.29
N CYS A 648 0.21 -2.78 39.58
CA CYS A 648 1.54 -3.16 40.05
C CYS A 648 1.51 -4.47 40.86
N GLU A 649 2.51 -5.33 40.66
CA GLU A 649 2.89 -6.34 41.65
C GLU A 649 3.82 -5.71 42.70
N TRP A 650 3.48 -5.83 43.98
CA TRP A 650 4.43 -5.56 45.05
C TRP A 650 5.35 -6.78 45.20
N VAL A 651 6.60 -6.66 44.76
CA VAL A 651 7.64 -7.57 45.24
C VAL A 651 7.94 -7.14 46.67
N ALA A 652 7.43 -7.89 47.64
CA ALA A 652 7.93 -7.78 49.00
C ALA A 652 9.43 -8.11 48.96
N VAL A 653 10.28 -7.12 49.22
CA VAL A 653 11.67 -7.38 49.54
C VAL A 653 11.65 -8.14 50.86
N VAL A 654 11.68 -9.47 50.77
CA VAL A 654 12.08 -10.29 51.90
C VAL A 654 13.59 -10.07 52.01
N GLY A 655 13.99 -9.41 53.09
CA GLY A 655 15.40 -9.17 53.42
C GLY A 655 16.18 -10.46 53.62
#